data_AF-A0A4Q3W778-F1
#
_entry.id   AF-A0A4Q3W778-F1
#
_cell.length_a   1.000
_cell.length_b   1.000
_cell.length_c   1.000
_cell.angle_alpha   90.00
_cell.angle_beta   90.00
_cell.angle_gamma   90.00
#
_symmetry.space_group_name_H-M   'P 1'
#
loop_
_entity.id
_entity.type
_entity.pdbx_description
1 polymer ?
#
loop_
_entity_poly.entity_id
_entity_poly.type
_entity_poly.pdbx_seq_one_letter_code
_entity_poly.pdbx_strand_id
1 'polypeptide(L)'
;MRNFCAIIVFLFSWLMSSGQQDSVVQRLIMIGDAGQLKNGRSPEIELVARLYSLSDSNTAVVYLGDNIYPVGLPEPGTANYESKKKILDLQIDLLNGKAAKGIMIPGNHDWMKGGRHGLDQLGYQESHVKNRQLSNMMFMPESGCPGPVEIPLSASVVMIVVDSQWWLQRENRPGETSDCECKTEDEVVIQLKDMLYRNRNKLVLYAAHHPFKSYGEHGGYFTWKQHLFPLTEIRDNLYIPLPVLGSIYALGRGGFGNIQDLKNPEYKDYTRRIDEILSGHPYCIRIAGHEHALQFIEENGQQYIVSGAGSKSTQVRKGPGTVFADEGTGFGVLELLKSGEIILKFFSSTSTKPEQPIFARKLRGFTTSVAAAEEDKVTTFPDSMEMAPAPYYKAGSFKKWLLGSNYREEWIAPLKARTFNIRKEKGGLIPVKRGGGFQSKSLRLEDANGNQYVLRSIEKFPDRTLPEEFRQTFVKEAVVDGVSASYPYAALSVPRLATALGIPHANPEIVYVPDDPALLQYRSDFKNGLYLFEEREPSDIKKTYSSTDVFEKLQEDNDNRINQEAVLKARILDMFIMDFDRHEDQWRWGNSEAKKSQEKLFFPIPRDRDQPFFINNGVIPRSISQPWILPKFQGFRANARNIKTFNFNARYFDRSFLNELSEETWRNAIDSFLPLMTDNLIDSALAAQPVEIKKY
;
A
#
# COMPACT_ATOMS: atom_id res chain seq x y z
N MET A 1 -26.38 -69.49 27.44
CA MET A 1 -26.94 -68.14 27.16
C MET A 1 -26.14 -66.99 27.80
N ARG A 2 -24.83 -67.12 28.04
CA ARG A 2 -24.03 -66.04 28.69
C ARG A 2 -22.91 -65.48 27.81
N ASN A 3 -22.57 -66.16 26.71
CA ASN A 3 -21.51 -65.74 25.78
C ASN A 3 -22.02 -65.08 24.49
N PHE A 4 -23.34 -64.96 24.31
CA PHE A 4 -23.93 -64.33 23.12
C PHE A 4 -24.21 -62.83 23.32
N CYS A 5 -24.31 -62.35 24.58
CA CYS A 5 -24.53 -60.92 24.86
C CYS A 5 -23.24 -60.10 24.80
N ALA A 6 -22.06 -60.68 25.05
CA ALA A 6 -20.80 -59.92 25.04
C ALA A 6 -20.33 -59.54 23.62
N ILE A 7 -20.66 -60.38 22.62
CA ILE A 7 -20.30 -60.13 21.22
C ILE A 7 -21.21 -59.07 20.59
N ILE A 8 -22.48 -58.98 21.00
CA ILE A 8 -23.42 -57.95 20.51
C ILE A 8 -23.08 -56.56 21.07
N VAL A 9 -22.55 -56.46 22.30
CA VAL A 9 -22.13 -55.17 22.88
C VAL A 9 -20.83 -54.65 22.26
N PHE A 10 -19.91 -55.53 21.83
CA PHE A 10 -18.72 -55.13 21.07
C PHE A 10 -19.01 -54.79 19.59
N LEU A 11 -20.03 -55.41 18.97
CA LEU A 11 -20.49 -55.05 17.62
C LEU A 11 -21.32 -53.75 17.59
N PHE A 12 -22.04 -53.41 18.67
CA PHE A 12 -22.79 -52.15 18.76
C PHE A 12 -21.92 -50.93 19.13
N SER A 13 -20.77 -51.13 19.76
CA SER A 13 -19.82 -50.04 20.05
C SER A 13 -18.91 -49.71 18.86
N TRP A 14 -18.80 -50.60 17.87
CA TRP A 14 -18.12 -50.33 16.59
C TRP A 14 -19.00 -49.65 15.54
N LEU A 15 -20.34 -49.71 15.69
CA LEU A 15 -21.30 -49.10 14.75
C LEU A 15 -21.80 -47.70 15.18
N MET A 16 -21.31 -47.18 16.30
CA MET A 16 -21.67 -45.85 16.84
C MET A 16 -20.46 -44.89 16.91
N SER A 17 -19.41 -45.13 16.13
CA SER A 17 -18.52 -44.05 15.71
C SER A 17 -19.13 -43.36 14.51
N SER A 18 -20.26 -42.68 14.73
CA SER A 18 -20.74 -41.63 13.83
C SER A 18 -19.61 -40.59 13.79
N GLY A 19 -18.82 -40.61 12.73
CA GLY A 19 -17.71 -39.67 12.55
C GLY A 19 -18.23 -38.26 12.78
N GLN A 20 -17.76 -37.63 13.86
CA GLN A 20 -18.12 -36.26 14.16
C GLN A 20 -17.71 -35.42 12.95
N GLN A 21 -18.69 -34.87 12.24
CA GLN A 21 -18.45 -34.12 11.02
C GLN A 21 -17.56 -32.92 11.39
N ASP A 22 -16.37 -32.88 10.80
CA ASP A 22 -15.37 -31.86 11.11
C ASP A 22 -15.97 -30.46 10.83
N SER A 23 -15.85 -29.58 11.82
CA SER A 23 -16.53 -28.28 11.81
C SER A 23 -15.72 -27.24 11.04
N VAL A 24 -16.40 -26.40 10.27
CA VAL A 24 -15.79 -25.26 9.57
C VAL A 24 -15.31 -24.22 10.59
N VAL A 25 -14.02 -23.85 10.52
CA VAL A 25 -13.42 -22.80 11.36
C VAL A 25 -13.30 -21.46 10.64
N GLN A 26 -13.28 -21.47 9.31
CA GLN A 26 -13.34 -20.27 8.48
C GLN A 26 -13.99 -20.62 7.14
N ARG A 27 -14.93 -19.80 6.71
CA ARG A 27 -15.51 -19.84 5.36
C ARG A 27 -15.20 -18.55 4.62
N LEU A 28 -14.83 -18.65 3.36
CA LEU A 28 -14.72 -17.53 2.42
C LEU A 28 -15.57 -17.81 1.19
N ILE A 29 -16.53 -16.95 0.92
CA ILE A 29 -17.37 -16.96 -0.28
C ILE A 29 -16.82 -15.91 -1.24
N MET A 30 -16.53 -16.29 -2.47
CA MET A 30 -15.78 -15.51 -3.46
C MET A 30 -16.68 -15.19 -4.65
N ILE A 31 -16.97 -13.92 -4.90
CA ILE A 31 -17.89 -13.47 -5.95
C ILE A 31 -17.21 -12.36 -6.77
N GLY A 32 -16.71 -12.65 -7.97
CA GLY A 32 -16.23 -11.64 -8.90
C GLY A 32 -17.28 -11.26 -9.93
N ASP A 33 -17.18 -10.05 -10.48
CA ASP A 33 -17.87 -9.67 -11.72
C ASP A 33 -19.41 -9.75 -11.59
N ALA A 34 -19.91 -9.32 -10.42
CA ALA A 34 -21.33 -9.32 -10.06
C ALA A 34 -22.08 -8.07 -10.55
N GLY A 35 -21.41 -7.18 -11.31
CA GLY A 35 -21.90 -5.85 -11.66
C GLY A 35 -23.05 -5.77 -12.67
N GLN A 36 -23.70 -6.87 -13.03
CA GLN A 36 -24.84 -6.89 -13.95
C GLN A 36 -26.04 -7.67 -13.38
N LEU A 37 -27.24 -7.13 -13.59
CA LEU A 37 -28.49 -7.79 -13.22
C LEU A 37 -29.08 -8.56 -14.40
N LYS A 38 -29.59 -9.76 -14.12
CA LYS A 38 -30.36 -10.58 -15.06
C LYS A 38 -31.84 -10.41 -14.74
N ASN A 39 -32.58 -9.72 -15.61
CA ASN A 39 -34.00 -9.40 -15.41
C ASN A 39 -34.27 -8.69 -14.06
N GLY A 40 -33.37 -7.79 -13.66
CA GLY A 40 -33.48 -7.03 -12.40
C GLY A 40 -33.08 -7.81 -11.13
N ARG A 41 -32.57 -9.05 -11.27
CA ARG A 41 -32.13 -9.93 -10.17
C ARG A 41 -30.64 -10.23 -10.27
N SER A 42 -30.05 -10.73 -9.18
CA SER A 42 -28.70 -11.29 -9.15
C SER A 42 -28.77 -12.75 -8.68
N PRO A 43 -28.91 -13.72 -9.61
CA PRO A 43 -29.18 -15.12 -9.26
C PRO A 43 -28.12 -15.77 -8.36
N GLU A 44 -26.87 -15.36 -8.50
CA GLU A 44 -25.70 -15.87 -7.79
C GLU A 44 -25.69 -15.37 -6.35
N ILE A 45 -25.97 -14.08 -6.13
CA ILE A 45 -26.15 -13.49 -4.79
C ILE A 45 -27.36 -14.13 -4.09
N GLU A 46 -28.47 -14.33 -4.81
CA GLU A 46 -29.64 -15.02 -4.28
C GLU A 46 -29.35 -16.49 -3.92
N LEU A 47 -28.51 -17.17 -4.71
CA LEU A 47 -28.08 -18.54 -4.39
C LEU A 47 -27.20 -18.56 -3.14
N VAL A 48 -26.27 -17.60 -2.97
CA VAL A 48 -25.49 -17.45 -1.74
C VAL A 48 -26.40 -17.30 -0.53
N ALA A 49 -27.38 -16.39 -0.60
CA ALA A 49 -28.33 -16.15 0.50
C ALA A 49 -29.18 -17.39 0.85
N ARG A 50 -29.46 -18.26 -0.12
CA ARG A 50 -30.18 -19.53 0.10
C ARG A 50 -29.29 -20.61 0.73
N LEU A 51 -28.02 -20.69 0.32
CA LEU A 51 -27.09 -21.73 0.79
C LEU A 51 -26.44 -21.41 2.13
N TYR A 52 -26.24 -20.12 2.42
CA TYR A 52 -25.53 -19.67 3.61
C TYR A 52 -26.36 -18.59 4.33
N SER A 53 -26.65 -18.81 5.62
CA SER A 53 -27.40 -17.84 6.43
C SER A 53 -26.65 -16.52 6.65
N LEU A 54 -25.31 -16.57 6.56
CA LEU A 54 -24.35 -15.49 6.85
C LEU A 54 -24.41 -14.97 8.30
N SER A 55 -25.03 -15.75 9.20
CA SER A 55 -25.12 -15.41 10.64
C SER A 55 -23.89 -15.81 11.45
N ASP A 56 -22.90 -16.46 10.83
CA ASP A 56 -21.65 -16.88 11.46
C ASP A 56 -20.54 -15.86 11.17
N SER A 57 -19.92 -15.32 12.22
CA SER A 57 -18.81 -14.36 12.11
C SER A 57 -17.52 -14.97 11.56
N ASN A 58 -17.39 -16.31 11.53
CA ASN A 58 -16.30 -17.02 10.85
C ASN A 58 -16.54 -17.16 9.34
N THR A 59 -17.59 -16.55 8.78
CA THR A 59 -17.83 -16.47 7.34
C THR A 59 -17.44 -15.09 6.83
N ALA A 60 -16.72 -15.05 5.70
CA ALA A 60 -16.45 -13.85 4.94
C ALA A 60 -17.02 -13.98 3.52
N VAL A 61 -17.54 -12.88 2.98
CA VAL A 61 -17.93 -12.71 1.58
C VAL A 61 -16.99 -11.68 0.96
N VAL A 62 -16.26 -12.07 -0.09
CA VAL A 62 -15.39 -11.17 -0.84
C VAL A 62 -15.93 -10.94 -2.25
N TYR A 63 -16.13 -9.68 -2.60
CA TYR A 63 -16.41 -9.24 -3.95
C TYR A 63 -15.08 -8.93 -4.66
N LEU A 64 -14.75 -9.68 -5.71
CA LEU A 64 -13.43 -9.70 -6.37
C LEU A 64 -13.33 -8.70 -7.52
N GLY A 65 -13.97 -7.54 -7.41
CA GLY A 65 -13.96 -6.49 -8.44
C GLY A 65 -15.05 -6.63 -9.49
N ASP A 66 -15.14 -5.58 -10.31
CA ASP A 66 -16.20 -5.36 -11.29
C ASP A 66 -17.59 -5.38 -10.64
N ASN A 67 -17.70 -4.60 -9.57
CA ASN A 67 -18.89 -4.50 -8.74
C ASN A 67 -20.04 -3.82 -9.50
N ILE A 68 -19.75 -3.03 -10.54
CA ILE A 68 -20.73 -2.37 -11.40
C ILE A 68 -20.30 -2.39 -12.88
N TYR A 69 -21.20 -2.83 -13.77
CA TYR A 69 -21.02 -2.75 -15.23
C TYR A 69 -21.90 -1.66 -15.87
N PRO A 70 -21.51 -1.08 -17.03
CA PRO A 70 -20.25 -1.31 -17.75
C PRO A 70 -19.10 -0.43 -17.27
N VAL A 71 -19.35 0.49 -16.33
CA VAL A 71 -18.36 1.28 -15.59
C VAL A 71 -18.91 1.47 -14.18
N GLY A 72 -18.06 1.93 -13.26
CA GLY A 72 -18.33 2.16 -11.85
C GLY A 72 -19.49 3.11 -11.54
N LEU A 73 -19.60 3.49 -10.26
CA LEU A 73 -20.68 4.37 -9.81
C LEU A 73 -20.40 5.79 -10.33
N PRO A 74 -21.30 6.39 -11.13
CA PRO A 74 -21.11 7.75 -11.61
C PRO A 74 -21.36 8.76 -10.48
N GLU A 75 -21.10 10.04 -10.76
CA GLU A 75 -21.36 11.13 -9.82
C GLU A 75 -22.85 11.14 -9.38
N PRO A 76 -23.14 11.35 -8.08
CA PRO A 76 -24.51 11.52 -7.59
C PRO A 76 -25.28 12.59 -8.38
N GLY A 77 -26.52 12.29 -8.77
CA GLY A 77 -27.37 13.19 -9.55
C GLY A 77 -27.32 12.98 -11.07
N THR A 78 -26.39 12.16 -11.58
CA THR A 78 -26.39 11.75 -13.00
C THR A 78 -27.55 10.79 -13.31
N ALA A 79 -28.04 10.82 -14.56
CA ALA A 79 -29.26 10.10 -14.97
C ALA A 79 -29.23 8.58 -14.72
N ASN A 80 -28.04 7.96 -14.75
CA ASN A 80 -27.86 6.52 -14.54
C ASN A 80 -27.43 6.15 -13.11
N TYR A 81 -27.23 7.12 -12.22
CA TYR A 81 -26.76 6.89 -10.84
C TYR A 81 -27.61 5.87 -10.09
N GLU A 82 -28.93 6.08 -10.00
CA GLU A 82 -29.84 5.18 -9.26
C GLU A 82 -29.84 3.75 -9.80
N SER A 83 -29.74 3.60 -11.12
CA SER A 83 -29.69 2.28 -11.75
C SER A 83 -28.41 1.52 -11.41
N LYS A 84 -27.27 2.22 -11.29
CA LYS A 84 -25.96 1.66 -10.94
C LYS A 84 -25.86 1.38 -9.45
N LYS A 85 -26.30 2.34 -8.64
CA LYS A 85 -26.43 2.23 -7.18
C LYS A 85 -27.24 0.99 -6.79
N LYS A 86 -28.35 0.70 -7.48
CA LYS A 86 -29.16 -0.51 -7.22
C LYS A 86 -28.37 -1.83 -7.36
N ILE A 87 -27.44 -1.91 -8.31
CA ILE A 87 -26.59 -3.10 -8.50
C ILE A 87 -25.67 -3.29 -7.31
N LEU A 88 -25.08 -2.19 -6.84
CA LEU A 88 -24.21 -2.17 -5.68
C LEU A 88 -24.98 -2.45 -4.38
N ASP A 89 -26.17 -1.87 -4.23
CA ASP A 89 -27.04 -2.10 -3.06
C ASP A 89 -27.42 -3.58 -2.91
N LEU A 90 -27.71 -4.30 -4.01
CA LEU A 90 -28.00 -5.74 -3.93
C LEU A 90 -26.83 -6.57 -3.39
N GLN A 91 -25.59 -6.15 -3.66
CA GLN A 91 -24.39 -6.78 -3.11
C GLN A 91 -24.23 -6.44 -1.62
N ILE A 92 -24.37 -5.16 -1.26
CA ILE A 92 -24.25 -4.71 0.12
C ILE A 92 -25.35 -5.33 1.00
N ASP A 93 -26.59 -5.38 0.51
CA ASP A 93 -27.77 -5.84 1.24
C ASP A 93 -27.73 -7.33 1.59
N LEU A 94 -26.92 -8.13 0.88
CA LEU A 94 -26.66 -9.53 1.23
C LEU A 94 -26.17 -9.67 2.69
N LEU A 95 -25.44 -8.67 3.17
CA LEU A 95 -24.80 -8.65 4.50
C LEU A 95 -25.54 -7.80 5.53
N ASN A 96 -26.65 -7.16 5.15
CA ASN A 96 -27.43 -6.36 6.07
C ASN A 96 -28.04 -7.23 7.19
N GLY A 97 -27.76 -6.89 8.45
CA GLY A 97 -28.18 -7.67 9.62
C GLY A 97 -27.50 -9.04 9.75
N LYS A 98 -26.36 -9.26 9.07
CA LYS A 98 -25.57 -10.50 9.11
C LYS A 98 -24.33 -10.33 9.99
N ALA A 99 -23.77 -11.45 10.46
CA ALA A 99 -22.51 -11.44 11.23
C ALA A 99 -21.28 -11.69 10.34
N ALA A 100 -21.48 -12.24 9.15
CA ALA A 100 -20.41 -12.46 8.19
C ALA A 100 -19.74 -11.15 7.80
N LYS A 101 -18.42 -11.20 7.57
CA LYS A 101 -17.62 -10.06 7.12
C LYS A 101 -17.74 -9.90 5.59
N GLY A 102 -17.98 -8.69 5.12
CA GLY A 102 -18.00 -8.32 3.71
C GLY A 102 -16.78 -7.51 3.32
N ILE A 103 -16.15 -7.87 2.20
CA ILE A 103 -14.96 -7.20 1.68
C ILE A 103 -15.22 -6.96 0.19
N MET A 104 -15.17 -5.71 -0.25
CA MET A 104 -15.33 -5.34 -1.66
C MET A 104 -14.03 -4.79 -2.21
N ILE A 105 -13.51 -5.44 -3.25
CA ILE A 105 -12.30 -5.06 -3.97
C ILE A 105 -12.73 -4.41 -5.28
N PRO A 106 -12.07 -3.35 -5.76
CA PRO A 106 -12.36 -2.79 -7.08
C PRO A 106 -11.79 -3.62 -8.22
N GLY A 107 -12.51 -3.61 -9.35
CA GLY A 107 -12.03 -4.11 -10.64
C GLY A 107 -11.79 -3.01 -11.66
N ASN A 108 -11.43 -3.39 -12.88
CA ASN A 108 -11.11 -2.41 -13.91
C ASN A 108 -12.35 -1.62 -14.36
N HIS A 109 -13.54 -2.20 -14.31
CA HIS A 109 -14.78 -1.47 -14.62
C HIS A 109 -15.13 -0.44 -13.55
N ASP A 110 -14.83 -0.72 -12.28
CA ASP A 110 -14.99 0.23 -11.17
C ASP A 110 -14.08 1.46 -11.37
N TRP A 111 -12.88 1.25 -11.91
CA TRP A 111 -11.95 2.28 -12.39
C TRP A 111 -12.30 2.90 -13.76
N MET A 112 -13.57 2.87 -14.16
CA MET A 112 -14.02 3.39 -15.46
C MET A 112 -13.21 2.81 -16.65
N LYS A 113 -12.84 1.52 -16.58
CA LYS A 113 -11.97 0.83 -17.56
C LYS A 113 -10.60 1.50 -17.78
N GLY A 114 -10.09 2.11 -16.72
CA GLY A 114 -8.85 2.87 -16.72
C GLY A 114 -8.94 4.27 -17.33
N GLY A 115 -10.16 4.82 -17.44
CA GLY A 115 -10.36 6.21 -17.83
C GLY A 115 -9.84 7.22 -16.80
N ARG A 116 -9.64 8.48 -17.23
CA ARG A 116 -9.11 9.57 -16.40
C ARG A 116 -9.92 9.89 -15.13
N HIS A 117 -11.21 9.55 -15.10
CA HIS A 117 -12.11 9.76 -13.95
C HIS A 117 -12.34 8.47 -13.16
N GLY A 118 -11.49 7.44 -13.35
CA GLY A 118 -11.60 6.17 -12.65
C GLY A 118 -11.50 6.33 -11.13
N LEU A 119 -10.57 7.18 -10.65
CA LEU A 119 -10.41 7.45 -9.22
C LEU A 119 -11.66 8.13 -8.62
N ASP A 120 -12.29 9.04 -9.36
CA ASP A 120 -13.53 9.70 -8.93
C ASP A 120 -14.67 8.67 -8.75
N GLN A 121 -14.87 7.79 -9.73
CA GLN A 121 -15.90 6.74 -9.66
C GLN A 121 -15.66 5.75 -8.52
N LEU A 122 -14.39 5.41 -8.30
CA LEU A 122 -14.00 4.59 -7.17
C LEU A 122 -14.34 5.26 -5.84
N GLY A 123 -14.03 6.56 -5.72
CA GLY A 123 -14.38 7.37 -4.55
C GLY A 123 -15.88 7.42 -4.29
N TYR A 124 -16.72 7.53 -5.32
CA TYR A 124 -18.18 7.46 -5.16
C TYR A 124 -18.67 6.08 -4.69
N GLN A 125 -18.10 4.99 -5.23
CA GLN A 125 -18.43 3.63 -4.78
C GLN A 125 -18.05 3.41 -3.32
N GLU A 126 -16.82 3.76 -2.95
CA GLU A 126 -16.30 3.64 -1.59
C GLU A 126 -17.17 4.46 -0.62
N SER A 127 -17.46 5.72 -0.96
CA SER A 127 -18.31 6.61 -0.18
C SER A 127 -19.71 6.02 -0.01
N HIS A 128 -20.29 5.45 -1.07
CA HIS A 128 -21.58 4.80 -0.99
C HIS A 128 -21.56 3.62 -0.02
N VAL A 129 -20.55 2.73 -0.10
CA VAL A 129 -20.39 1.61 0.84
C VAL A 129 -20.24 2.09 2.28
N LYS A 130 -19.38 3.09 2.54
CA LYS A 130 -19.17 3.69 3.88
C LYS A 130 -20.47 4.32 4.42
N ASN A 131 -21.23 5.03 3.58
CA ASN A 131 -22.48 5.68 3.95
C ASN A 131 -23.62 4.70 4.29
N ARG A 132 -23.50 3.42 3.91
CA ARG A 132 -24.44 2.38 4.37
C ARG A 132 -24.26 2.02 5.85
N GLN A 133 -23.17 2.44 6.48
CA GLN A 133 -22.88 2.28 7.91
C GLN A 133 -22.98 0.82 8.41
N LEU A 134 -22.66 -0.15 7.54
CA LEU A 134 -22.61 -1.56 7.92
C LEU A 134 -21.24 -1.86 8.56
N SER A 135 -21.23 -2.13 9.86
CA SER A 135 -19.98 -2.38 10.62
C SER A 135 -19.22 -3.64 10.17
N ASN A 136 -19.88 -4.54 9.46
CA ASN A 136 -19.33 -5.79 8.95
C ASN A 136 -18.94 -5.72 7.47
N MET A 137 -19.05 -4.56 6.80
CA MET A 137 -18.72 -4.40 5.37
C MET A 137 -17.60 -3.38 5.20
N MET A 138 -16.65 -3.66 4.31
CA MET A 138 -15.56 -2.75 3.97
C MET A 138 -15.29 -2.72 2.47
N PHE A 139 -14.91 -1.55 1.96
CA PHE A 139 -14.38 -1.35 0.62
C PHE A 139 -12.86 -1.22 0.74
N MET A 140 -12.11 -2.10 0.09
CA MET A 140 -10.65 -2.21 0.28
C MET A 140 -9.93 -2.54 -1.03
N PRO A 141 -8.76 -1.94 -1.28
CA PRO A 141 -8.13 -0.85 -0.50
C PRO A 141 -8.90 0.48 -0.62
N GLU A 142 -8.74 1.36 0.37
CA GLU A 142 -9.39 2.68 0.41
C GLU A 142 -8.65 3.72 -0.46
N SER A 143 -9.37 4.77 -0.86
CA SER A 143 -8.85 5.97 -1.53
C SER A 143 -8.12 5.68 -2.85
N GLY A 144 -8.41 4.55 -3.49
CA GLY A 144 -7.71 4.09 -4.69
C GLY A 144 -6.25 3.71 -4.48
N CYS A 145 -5.82 3.50 -3.23
CA CYS A 145 -4.49 3.03 -2.93
C CYS A 145 -4.28 1.58 -3.42
N PRO A 146 -3.05 1.17 -3.75
CA PRO A 146 -2.80 -0.18 -4.25
C PRO A 146 -3.01 -1.29 -3.21
N GLY A 147 -2.94 -0.97 -1.92
CA GLY A 147 -2.60 -1.97 -0.90
C GLY A 147 -1.11 -2.33 -0.94
N PRO A 148 -0.70 -3.51 -0.42
CA PRO A 148 -1.54 -4.56 0.13
C PRO A 148 -2.16 -4.15 1.48
N VAL A 149 -3.39 -4.59 1.72
CA VAL A 149 -4.11 -4.43 2.99
C VAL A 149 -4.31 -5.79 3.65
N GLU A 150 -3.90 -5.93 4.90
CA GLU A 150 -4.02 -7.15 5.69
C GLU A 150 -5.37 -7.19 6.43
N ILE A 151 -6.21 -8.18 6.14
CA ILE A 151 -7.51 -8.39 6.75
C ILE A 151 -7.50 -9.73 7.52
N PRO A 152 -7.36 -9.71 8.85
CA PRO A 152 -7.50 -10.91 9.67
C PRO A 152 -8.91 -11.48 9.54
N LEU A 153 -9.00 -12.77 9.17
CA LEU A 153 -10.26 -13.52 9.14
C LEU A 153 -10.42 -14.36 10.40
N SER A 154 -9.34 -15.00 10.84
CA SER A 154 -9.25 -15.72 12.11
C SER A 154 -7.81 -15.71 12.65
N ALA A 155 -7.56 -16.38 13.78
CA ALA A 155 -6.21 -16.51 14.33
C ALA A 155 -5.23 -17.22 13.36
N SER A 156 -5.75 -18.08 12.48
CA SER A 156 -4.95 -18.92 11.57
C SER A 156 -5.11 -18.55 10.09
N VAL A 157 -6.00 -17.62 9.74
CA VAL A 157 -6.26 -17.21 8.35
C VAL A 157 -6.22 -15.70 8.22
N VAL A 158 -5.46 -15.23 7.23
CA VAL A 158 -5.39 -13.83 6.86
C VAL A 158 -5.68 -13.68 5.37
N MET A 159 -6.45 -12.66 5.02
CA MET A 159 -6.61 -12.24 3.64
C MET A 159 -5.73 -11.03 3.38
N ILE A 160 -5.00 -11.03 2.27
CA ILE A 160 -4.25 -9.87 1.79
C ILE A 160 -4.96 -9.37 0.54
N VAL A 161 -5.46 -8.14 0.58
CA VAL A 161 -6.22 -7.51 -0.50
C VAL A 161 -5.34 -6.51 -1.24
N VAL A 162 -5.38 -6.54 -2.57
CA VAL A 162 -4.64 -5.62 -3.45
C VAL A 162 -5.55 -5.09 -4.55
N ASP A 163 -5.48 -3.79 -4.80
CA ASP A 163 -6.05 -3.20 -6.02
C ASP A 163 -5.08 -3.45 -7.19
N SER A 164 -5.29 -4.56 -7.87
CA SER A 164 -4.51 -4.89 -9.06
C SER A 164 -4.72 -3.93 -10.23
N GLN A 165 -5.85 -3.20 -10.28
CA GLN A 165 -6.06 -2.21 -11.32
C GLN A 165 -5.17 -0.99 -11.10
N TRP A 166 -4.84 -0.62 -9.86
CA TRP A 166 -3.85 0.44 -9.59
C TRP A 166 -2.52 0.17 -10.31
N TRP A 167 -2.05 -1.08 -10.36
CA TRP A 167 -0.83 -1.45 -11.07
C TRP A 167 -0.95 -1.27 -12.59
N LEU A 168 -2.15 -1.52 -13.13
CA LEU A 168 -2.46 -1.44 -14.56
C LEU A 168 -3.01 -0.06 -14.98
N GLN A 169 -3.15 0.86 -14.03
CA GLN A 169 -3.73 2.19 -14.24
C GLN A 169 -2.66 3.16 -14.74
N ARG A 170 -2.88 3.75 -15.92
CA ARG A 170 -1.90 4.63 -16.56
C ARG A 170 -2.01 6.09 -16.12
N GLU A 171 -3.22 6.55 -15.84
CA GLU A 171 -3.52 7.95 -15.55
C GLU A 171 -4.26 8.06 -14.22
N ASN A 172 -3.97 9.13 -13.47
CA ASN A 172 -4.73 9.55 -12.29
C ASN A 172 -4.89 8.48 -11.19
N ARG A 173 -3.96 7.52 -11.09
CA ARG A 173 -3.83 6.69 -9.89
C ARG A 173 -3.07 7.46 -8.80
N PRO A 174 -3.34 7.21 -7.51
CA PRO A 174 -2.53 7.74 -6.41
C PRO A 174 -1.05 7.38 -6.58
N GLY A 175 -0.16 8.35 -6.37
CA GLY A 175 1.29 8.21 -6.56
C GLY A 175 2.07 8.96 -5.48
N GLU A 176 3.13 9.65 -5.88
CA GLU A 176 4.08 10.29 -4.94
C GLU A 176 3.43 11.26 -3.95
N THR A 177 2.48 12.06 -4.43
CA THR A 177 1.77 13.09 -3.66
C THR A 177 0.50 12.59 -2.98
N SER A 178 0.28 11.27 -2.95
CA SER A 178 -0.88 10.68 -2.28
C SER A 178 -0.52 10.25 -0.86
N ASP A 179 -1.53 10.19 0.01
CA ASP A 179 -1.38 9.66 1.38
C ASP A 179 -1.34 8.12 1.43
N CYS A 180 -1.27 7.44 0.27
CA CYS A 180 -1.19 5.99 0.20
C CYS A 180 0.10 5.47 0.85
N GLU A 181 0.00 4.36 1.56
CA GLU A 181 1.16 3.72 2.20
C GLU A 181 2.20 3.22 1.19
N CYS A 182 1.73 2.73 0.05
CA CYS A 182 2.54 2.34 -1.10
C CYS A 182 2.21 3.28 -2.25
N LYS A 183 3.25 3.90 -2.82
CA LYS A 183 3.19 4.89 -3.90
C LYS A 183 3.82 4.38 -5.19
N THR A 184 4.55 3.27 -5.10
CA THR A 184 5.22 2.60 -6.22
C THR A 184 5.01 1.08 -6.17
N GLU A 185 5.15 0.42 -7.31
CA GLU A 185 5.11 -1.04 -7.44
C GLU A 185 6.16 -1.73 -6.55
N ASP A 186 7.36 -1.15 -6.44
CA ASP A 186 8.42 -1.67 -5.59
C ASP A 186 8.03 -1.63 -4.10
N GLU A 187 7.35 -0.57 -3.67
CA GLU A 187 6.82 -0.48 -2.30
C GLU A 187 5.72 -1.51 -2.05
N VAL A 188 4.82 -1.75 -3.00
CA VAL A 188 3.79 -2.81 -2.92
C VAL A 188 4.45 -4.18 -2.71
N VAL A 189 5.47 -4.52 -3.51
CA VAL A 189 6.22 -5.78 -3.42
C VAL A 189 6.89 -5.93 -2.05
N ILE A 190 7.52 -4.87 -1.56
CA ILE A 190 8.22 -4.87 -0.27
C ILE A 190 7.22 -5.00 0.89
N GLN A 191 6.11 -4.25 0.85
CA GLN A 191 5.08 -4.31 1.89
C GLN A 191 4.39 -5.69 1.90
N LEU A 192 4.18 -6.31 0.73
CA LEU A 192 3.67 -7.67 0.65
C LEU A 192 4.63 -8.68 1.27
N LYS A 193 5.94 -8.58 0.97
CA LYS A 193 6.96 -9.45 1.56
C LYS A 193 6.98 -9.37 3.09
N ASP A 194 6.82 -8.16 3.64
CA ASP A 194 6.66 -7.96 5.08
C ASP A 194 5.43 -8.69 5.63
N MET A 195 4.26 -8.46 5.02
CA MET A 195 2.99 -9.09 5.43
C MET A 195 3.07 -10.61 5.43
N LEU A 196 3.70 -11.21 4.43
CA LEU A 196 3.91 -12.66 4.36
C LEU A 196 4.81 -13.17 5.48
N TYR A 197 5.87 -12.44 5.84
CA TYR A 197 6.75 -12.84 6.93
C TYR A 197 6.04 -12.80 8.29
N ARG A 198 5.28 -11.73 8.56
CA ARG A 198 4.47 -11.60 9.78
C ARG A 198 3.40 -12.69 9.88
N ASN A 199 2.91 -13.18 8.73
CA ASN A 199 1.89 -14.21 8.63
C ASN A 199 2.42 -15.59 8.22
N ARG A 200 3.73 -15.85 8.34
CA ARG A 200 4.39 -17.11 7.93
C ARG A 200 3.80 -18.41 8.51
N ASN A 201 3.10 -18.30 9.64
CA ASN A 201 2.46 -19.41 10.34
C ASN A 201 0.94 -19.46 10.12
N LYS A 202 0.39 -18.67 9.20
CA LYS A 202 -1.05 -18.61 8.89
C LYS A 202 -1.31 -19.09 7.45
N LEU A 203 -2.55 -19.44 7.15
CA LEU A 203 -3.02 -19.54 5.78
C LEU A 203 -3.21 -18.12 5.22
N VAL A 204 -2.53 -17.81 4.13
CA VAL A 204 -2.64 -16.54 3.42
C VAL A 204 -3.56 -16.70 2.21
N LEU A 205 -4.60 -15.88 2.14
CA LEU A 205 -5.49 -15.75 0.98
C LEU A 205 -5.18 -14.43 0.29
N TYR A 206 -4.46 -14.47 -0.83
CA TYR A 206 -4.19 -13.28 -1.63
C TYR A 206 -5.36 -13.02 -2.58
N ALA A 207 -6.06 -11.91 -2.40
CA ALA A 207 -7.25 -11.53 -3.17
C ALA A 207 -6.99 -10.26 -3.97
N ALA A 208 -7.21 -10.34 -5.28
CA ALA A 208 -7.12 -9.22 -6.21
C ALA A 208 -8.14 -9.41 -7.34
N HIS A 209 -8.45 -8.38 -8.11
CA HIS A 209 -9.36 -8.53 -9.25
C HIS A 209 -8.73 -9.36 -10.39
N HIS A 210 -7.49 -9.04 -10.78
CA HIS A 210 -6.81 -9.63 -11.92
C HIS A 210 -6.16 -11.01 -11.61
N PRO A 211 -6.53 -12.09 -12.32
CA PRO A 211 -6.01 -13.44 -12.08
C PRO A 211 -4.57 -13.65 -12.54
N PHE A 212 -3.76 -14.32 -11.73
CA PHE A 212 -2.37 -14.66 -12.09
C PHE A 212 -2.28 -15.70 -13.21
N LYS A 213 -3.31 -16.55 -13.32
CA LYS A 213 -3.44 -17.59 -14.33
C LYS A 213 -4.90 -17.70 -14.74
N SER A 214 -5.14 -17.73 -16.04
CA SER A 214 -6.45 -17.99 -16.64
C SER A 214 -6.27 -18.64 -18.01
N TYR A 215 -7.18 -19.54 -18.36
CA TYR A 215 -7.28 -20.15 -19.68
C TYR A 215 -8.54 -19.69 -20.45
N GLY A 216 -9.12 -18.55 -20.06
CA GLY A 216 -10.21 -17.89 -20.78
C GLY A 216 -9.71 -16.81 -21.73
N GLU A 217 -10.60 -15.90 -22.09
CA GLU A 217 -10.37 -14.89 -23.14
C GLU A 217 -9.28 -13.89 -22.73
N HIS A 218 -9.30 -13.44 -21.46
CA HIS A 218 -8.27 -12.55 -20.90
C HIS A 218 -6.93 -13.28 -20.67
N GLY A 219 -6.95 -14.62 -20.58
CA GLY A 219 -5.77 -15.48 -20.68
C GLY A 219 -5.16 -15.56 -22.09
N GLY A 220 -5.84 -14.98 -23.10
CA GLY A 220 -5.42 -15.00 -24.49
C GLY A 220 -5.73 -16.32 -25.21
N TYR A 221 -6.77 -17.03 -24.77
CA TYR A 221 -7.31 -18.22 -25.42
C TYR A 221 -8.59 -17.88 -26.17
N PHE A 222 -8.50 -17.76 -27.49
CA PHE A 222 -9.62 -17.42 -28.37
C PHE A 222 -10.14 -18.65 -29.12
N THR A 223 -11.43 -18.65 -29.46
CA THR A 223 -12.06 -19.72 -30.24
C THR A 223 -11.88 -19.57 -31.75
N TRP A 224 -12.12 -20.65 -32.50
CA TRP A 224 -12.15 -20.62 -33.96
C TRP A 224 -13.14 -19.57 -34.48
N LYS A 225 -14.27 -19.37 -33.78
CA LYS A 225 -15.24 -18.31 -34.09
C LYS A 225 -14.59 -16.93 -33.98
N GLN A 226 -13.83 -16.65 -32.92
CA GLN A 226 -13.15 -15.37 -32.73
C GLN A 226 -12.00 -15.16 -33.72
N HIS A 227 -11.31 -16.22 -34.13
CA HIS A 227 -10.29 -16.15 -35.19
C HIS A 227 -10.88 -15.88 -36.58
N LEU A 228 -12.08 -16.38 -36.85
CA LEU A 228 -12.74 -16.24 -38.15
C LEU A 228 -13.66 -15.02 -38.21
N PHE A 229 -14.27 -14.61 -37.09
CA PHE A 229 -15.27 -13.54 -36.97
C PHE A 229 -14.97 -12.59 -35.78
N PRO A 230 -13.82 -11.89 -35.77
CA PRO A 230 -13.36 -11.11 -34.60
C PRO A 230 -14.29 -9.94 -34.24
N LEU A 231 -15.13 -9.48 -35.17
CA LEU A 231 -16.07 -8.39 -34.92
C LEU A 231 -17.31 -8.80 -34.11
N THR A 232 -17.49 -10.11 -33.88
CA THR A 232 -18.53 -10.62 -32.97
C THR A 232 -18.30 -10.17 -31.52
N GLU A 233 -17.07 -9.81 -31.15
CA GLU A 233 -16.69 -9.23 -29.85
C GLU A 233 -17.23 -7.79 -29.65
N ILE A 234 -17.50 -7.08 -30.76
CA ILE A 234 -18.03 -5.71 -30.71
C ILE A 234 -19.56 -5.74 -30.71
N ARG A 235 -20.15 -6.65 -31.49
CA ARG A 235 -21.59 -6.95 -31.51
C ARG A 235 -21.80 -8.41 -31.88
N ASP A 236 -22.57 -9.13 -31.06
CA ASP A 236 -22.81 -10.58 -31.19
C ASP A 236 -23.34 -11.04 -32.57
N ASN A 237 -23.96 -10.14 -33.34
CA ASN A 237 -24.53 -10.42 -34.66
C ASN A 237 -23.59 -10.13 -35.85
N LEU A 238 -22.37 -9.66 -35.61
CA LEU A 238 -21.44 -9.25 -36.67
C LEU A 238 -20.56 -10.41 -37.17
N TYR A 239 -21.18 -11.45 -37.74
CA TYR A 239 -20.51 -12.62 -38.31
C TYR A 239 -19.87 -12.32 -39.69
N ILE A 240 -18.89 -11.42 -39.72
CA ILE A 240 -18.13 -11.10 -40.93
C ILE A 240 -16.83 -11.91 -40.94
N PRO A 241 -16.66 -12.87 -41.87
CA PRO A 241 -15.47 -13.71 -41.90
C PRO A 241 -14.26 -12.89 -42.32
N LEU A 242 -13.30 -12.73 -41.40
CA LEU A 242 -12.03 -12.03 -41.61
C LEU A 242 -10.84 -12.97 -41.33
N PRO A 243 -10.67 -14.06 -42.11
CA PRO A 243 -9.49 -14.90 -42.00
C PRO A 243 -8.22 -14.07 -42.27
N VAL A 244 -7.10 -14.41 -41.61
CA VAL A 244 -5.83 -13.65 -41.60
C VAL A 244 -5.89 -12.35 -40.76
N LEU A 245 -6.88 -11.47 -40.94
CA LEU A 245 -7.03 -10.25 -40.13
C LEU A 245 -7.47 -10.54 -38.68
N GLY A 246 -8.37 -11.51 -38.46
CA GLY A 246 -8.73 -11.98 -37.12
C GLY A 246 -7.58 -12.69 -36.41
N SER A 247 -6.67 -13.33 -37.16
CA SER A 247 -5.43 -13.88 -36.64
C SER A 247 -4.45 -12.78 -36.22
N ILE A 248 -4.32 -11.69 -37.00
CA ILE A 248 -3.50 -10.52 -36.65
C ILE A 248 -4.09 -9.75 -35.46
N TYR A 249 -5.41 -9.61 -35.35
CA TYR A 249 -6.10 -9.01 -34.20
C TYR A 249 -5.88 -9.82 -32.92
N ALA A 250 -5.99 -11.16 -32.99
CA ALA A 250 -5.69 -12.07 -31.88
C ALA A 250 -4.18 -12.13 -31.54
N LEU A 251 -3.29 -11.95 -32.52
CA LEU A 251 -1.83 -11.92 -32.34
C LEU A 251 -1.30 -10.56 -31.84
N GLY A 252 -1.97 -9.44 -32.19
CA GLY A 252 -1.67 -8.10 -31.67
C GLY A 252 -1.90 -8.01 -30.17
N ARG A 253 -2.91 -8.75 -29.66
CA ARG A 253 -3.08 -9.00 -28.22
C ARG A 253 -1.99 -9.87 -27.59
N GLY A 254 -1.19 -10.57 -28.39
CA GLY A 254 -0.12 -11.47 -27.92
C GLY A 254 1.20 -10.79 -27.55
N GLY A 255 1.47 -9.59 -28.08
CA GLY A 255 2.73 -8.85 -27.83
C GLY A 255 2.57 -7.42 -27.31
N PHE A 256 1.47 -6.72 -27.67
CA PHE A 256 1.16 -5.34 -27.26
C PHE A 256 -0.33 -5.19 -26.87
N GLY A 257 -0.92 -6.25 -26.32
CA GLY A 257 -2.37 -6.36 -26.10
C GLY A 257 -2.99 -5.39 -25.12
N ASN A 258 -4.30 -5.52 -24.92
CA ASN A 258 -5.03 -4.76 -23.91
C ASN A 258 -4.31 -4.94 -22.56
N ILE A 259 -4.11 -3.85 -21.82
CA ILE A 259 -3.41 -3.88 -20.51
C ILE A 259 -4.09 -4.81 -19.50
N GLN A 260 -5.37 -5.13 -19.77
CA GLN A 260 -6.22 -6.05 -19.02
C GLN A 260 -5.99 -7.55 -19.36
N ASP A 261 -5.19 -7.87 -20.39
CA ASP A 261 -4.95 -9.26 -20.80
C ASP A 261 -3.61 -9.77 -20.25
N LEU A 262 -3.57 -11.03 -19.78
CA LEU A 262 -2.39 -11.66 -19.14
C LEU A 262 -1.12 -11.67 -20.00
N LYS A 263 -1.24 -11.49 -21.30
CA LYS A 263 -0.11 -11.45 -22.24
C LYS A 263 0.59 -10.09 -22.27
N ASN A 264 -0.06 -9.02 -21.78
CA ASN A 264 0.48 -7.67 -21.75
C ASN A 264 1.74 -7.57 -20.85
N PRO A 265 2.77 -6.80 -21.25
CA PRO A 265 3.99 -6.64 -20.46
C PRO A 265 3.77 -6.18 -19.01
N GLU A 266 2.85 -5.24 -18.76
CA GLU A 266 2.68 -4.66 -17.41
C GLU A 266 1.91 -5.59 -16.48
N TYR A 267 0.95 -6.32 -17.05
CA TYR A 267 0.26 -7.39 -16.33
C TYR A 267 1.20 -8.58 -16.07
N LYS A 268 2.09 -8.92 -17.02
CA LYS A 268 3.16 -9.89 -16.76
C LYS A 268 4.11 -9.42 -15.67
N ASP A 269 4.46 -8.14 -15.62
CA ASP A 269 5.31 -7.61 -14.56
C ASP A 269 4.64 -7.73 -13.19
N TYR A 270 3.37 -7.31 -13.08
CA TYR A 270 2.56 -7.47 -11.87
C TYR A 270 2.53 -8.93 -11.41
N THR A 271 2.08 -9.83 -12.29
CA THR A 271 1.92 -11.25 -11.94
C THR A 271 3.25 -11.88 -11.60
N ARG A 272 4.32 -11.64 -12.37
CA ARG A 272 5.65 -12.19 -12.09
C ARG A 272 6.19 -11.74 -10.73
N ARG A 273 6.22 -10.42 -10.46
CA ARG A 273 6.82 -9.86 -9.23
C ARG A 273 6.05 -10.26 -7.99
N ILE A 274 4.74 -10.27 -8.07
CA ILE A 274 3.90 -10.65 -6.93
C ILE A 274 3.89 -12.17 -6.75
N ASP A 275 3.81 -12.97 -7.81
CA ASP A 275 3.78 -14.44 -7.72
C ASP A 275 5.08 -15.00 -7.16
N GLU A 276 6.22 -14.38 -7.49
CA GLU A 276 7.54 -14.72 -6.95
C GLU A 276 7.56 -14.59 -5.42
N ILE A 277 7.03 -13.49 -4.89
CA ILE A 277 6.94 -13.24 -3.44
C ILE A 277 5.95 -14.17 -2.77
N LEU A 278 4.74 -14.33 -3.33
CA LEU A 278 3.71 -15.22 -2.79
C LEU A 278 4.15 -16.69 -2.77
N SER A 279 4.92 -17.12 -3.76
CA SER A 279 5.43 -18.49 -3.86
C SER A 279 6.43 -18.84 -2.77
N GLY A 280 7.07 -17.84 -2.14
CA GLY A 280 7.93 -18.03 -0.97
C GLY A 280 7.17 -18.41 0.31
N HIS A 281 5.84 -18.21 0.34
CA HIS A 281 5.01 -18.55 1.49
C HIS A 281 4.40 -19.96 1.35
N PRO A 282 4.56 -20.86 2.35
CA PRO A 282 4.20 -22.28 2.20
C PRO A 282 2.70 -22.55 2.07
N TYR A 283 1.86 -21.65 2.57
CA TYR A 283 0.40 -21.78 2.61
C TYR A 283 -0.28 -20.53 2.04
N CYS A 284 -0.11 -20.28 0.74
CA CYS A 284 -0.70 -19.14 0.06
C CYS A 284 -1.61 -19.57 -1.10
N ILE A 285 -2.84 -19.07 -1.13
CA ILE A 285 -3.82 -19.28 -2.20
C ILE A 285 -4.10 -17.95 -2.89
N ARG A 286 -4.03 -17.93 -4.22
CA ARG A 286 -4.35 -16.73 -5.03
C ARG A 286 -5.77 -16.81 -5.53
N ILE A 287 -6.53 -15.75 -5.31
CA ILE A 287 -7.96 -15.67 -5.58
C ILE A 287 -8.21 -14.42 -6.44
N ALA A 288 -8.94 -14.58 -7.54
CA ALA A 288 -9.26 -13.49 -8.45
C ALA A 288 -10.61 -13.62 -9.17
N GLY A 289 -11.07 -12.51 -9.75
CA GLY A 289 -12.23 -12.42 -10.64
C GLY A 289 -11.78 -12.20 -12.09
N HIS A 290 -12.31 -11.16 -12.74
CA HIS A 290 -11.96 -10.56 -14.04
C HIS A 290 -12.17 -11.45 -15.27
N GLU A 291 -11.72 -12.70 -15.22
CA GLU A 291 -12.15 -13.67 -16.19
C GLU A 291 -13.56 -14.14 -15.83
N HIS A 292 -14.48 -14.03 -16.79
CA HIS A 292 -15.88 -14.43 -16.62
C HIS A 292 -16.05 -15.97 -16.63
N ALA A 293 -15.30 -16.70 -15.81
CA ALA A 293 -15.34 -18.14 -15.70
C ALA A 293 -14.99 -18.59 -14.27
N LEU A 294 -15.29 -19.85 -13.96
CA LEU A 294 -14.84 -20.49 -12.73
C LEU A 294 -13.67 -21.42 -13.04
N GLN A 295 -12.51 -21.20 -12.42
CA GLN A 295 -11.33 -22.01 -12.65
C GLN A 295 -10.61 -22.36 -11.34
N PHE A 296 -10.07 -23.57 -11.30
CA PHE A 296 -9.05 -23.96 -10.32
C PHE A 296 -7.84 -24.53 -11.05
N ILE A 297 -6.69 -23.90 -10.85
CA ILE A 297 -5.43 -24.22 -11.49
C ILE A 297 -4.39 -24.49 -10.41
N GLU A 298 -3.65 -25.60 -10.56
CA GLU A 298 -2.52 -25.96 -9.70
C GLU A 298 -1.25 -26.10 -10.54
N GLU A 299 -0.20 -25.37 -10.16
CA GLU A 299 1.09 -25.44 -10.83
C GLU A 299 2.23 -25.23 -9.82
N ASN A 300 3.26 -26.07 -9.86
CA ASN A 300 4.41 -26.02 -8.95
C ASN A 300 4.03 -25.98 -7.46
N GLY A 301 2.94 -26.66 -7.08
CA GLY A 301 2.42 -26.68 -5.71
C GLY A 301 1.69 -25.40 -5.28
N GLN A 302 1.55 -24.41 -6.18
CA GLN A 302 0.80 -23.18 -5.97
C GLN A 302 -0.64 -23.33 -6.45
N GLN A 303 -1.56 -22.64 -5.80
CA GLN A 303 -3.01 -22.74 -6.02
C GLN A 303 -3.58 -21.41 -6.50
N TYR A 304 -4.27 -21.44 -7.64
CA TYR A 304 -4.87 -20.29 -8.30
C TYR A 304 -6.36 -20.54 -8.52
N ILE A 305 -7.19 -19.64 -8.00
CA ILE A 305 -8.65 -19.71 -8.04
C ILE A 305 -9.16 -18.49 -8.81
N VAL A 306 -9.97 -18.75 -9.82
CA VAL A 306 -10.71 -17.72 -10.56
C VAL A 306 -12.19 -17.92 -10.28
N SER A 307 -12.85 -16.88 -9.78
CA SER A 307 -14.26 -16.87 -9.42
C SER A 307 -14.96 -15.61 -9.96
N GLY A 308 -14.73 -15.30 -11.23
CA GLY A 308 -15.22 -14.08 -11.90
C GLY A 308 -16.53 -14.26 -12.67
N ALA A 309 -17.34 -15.26 -12.36
CA ALA A 309 -18.55 -15.59 -13.11
C ALA A 309 -19.85 -15.13 -12.42
N GLY A 310 -19.81 -14.05 -11.63
CA GLY A 310 -20.93 -13.64 -10.78
C GLY A 310 -22.16 -13.11 -11.54
N SER A 311 -21.98 -12.58 -12.75
CA SER A 311 -23.09 -12.12 -13.59
C SER A 311 -22.90 -12.33 -15.10
N LYS A 312 -21.69 -12.70 -15.53
CA LYS A 312 -21.30 -12.94 -16.92
C LYS A 312 -20.55 -14.26 -17.06
N SER A 313 -20.46 -14.74 -18.29
CA SER A 313 -19.71 -15.94 -18.63
C SER A 313 -18.96 -15.76 -19.96
N THR A 314 -17.73 -16.25 -20.02
CA THR A 314 -16.90 -16.39 -21.23
C THR A 314 -16.49 -17.85 -21.43
N GLN A 315 -15.98 -18.16 -22.62
CA GLN A 315 -15.47 -19.50 -22.90
C GLN A 315 -14.11 -19.73 -22.23
N VAL A 316 -13.89 -20.94 -21.73
CA VAL A 316 -12.65 -21.30 -21.02
C VAL A 316 -12.12 -22.64 -21.49
N ARG A 317 -10.80 -22.75 -21.63
CA ARG A 317 -10.14 -24.00 -22.01
C ARG A 317 -9.48 -24.66 -20.80
N LYS A 318 -9.23 -25.97 -20.91
CA LYS A 318 -8.33 -26.67 -19.99
C LYS A 318 -6.91 -26.59 -20.53
N GLY A 319 -6.03 -25.91 -19.81
CA GLY A 319 -4.60 -25.84 -20.10
C GLY A 319 -3.76 -26.57 -19.04
N PRO A 320 -2.42 -26.41 -19.08
CA PRO A 320 -1.52 -26.97 -18.07
C PRO A 320 -1.94 -26.61 -16.64
N GLY A 321 -1.99 -27.61 -15.76
CA GLY A 321 -2.36 -27.40 -14.35
C GLY A 321 -3.85 -27.14 -14.10
N THR A 322 -4.70 -27.01 -15.13
CA THR A 322 -6.15 -26.85 -14.92
C THR A 322 -6.73 -28.10 -14.28
N VAL A 323 -7.24 -27.94 -13.06
CA VAL A 323 -7.99 -28.98 -12.35
C VAL A 323 -9.48 -28.87 -12.66
N PHE A 324 -10.00 -27.65 -12.69
CA PHE A 324 -11.41 -27.36 -12.95
C PHE A 324 -11.53 -26.09 -13.79
N ALA A 325 -12.48 -26.09 -14.72
CA ALA A 325 -12.85 -24.95 -15.54
C ALA A 325 -14.32 -25.10 -15.95
N ASP A 326 -15.11 -24.05 -15.77
CA ASP A 326 -16.54 -24.00 -16.12
C ASP A 326 -16.90 -22.64 -16.74
N GLU A 327 -17.67 -22.70 -17.83
CA GLU A 327 -18.13 -21.56 -18.63
C GLU A 327 -19.47 -20.99 -18.13
N GLY A 328 -20.03 -21.51 -17.02
CA GLY A 328 -21.29 -21.05 -16.46
C GLY A 328 -21.12 -19.89 -15.47
N THR A 329 -22.23 -19.25 -15.10
CA THR A 329 -22.23 -18.27 -14.00
C THR A 329 -22.20 -18.97 -12.64
N GLY A 330 -21.55 -18.37 -11.65
CA GLY A 330 -21.43 -18.96 -10.33
C GLY A 330 -20.43 -18.28 -9.42
N PHE A 331 -20.09 -18.96 -8.33
CA PHE A 331 -19.18 -18.44 -7.30
C PHE A 331 -18.41 -19.57 -6.62
N GLY A 332 -17.26 -19.23 -6.04
CA GLY A 332 -16.41 -20.15 -5.29
C GLY A 332 -16.61 -20.03 -3.77
N VAL A 333 -16.34 -21.12 -3.05
CA VAL A 333 -16.33 -21.17 -1.58
C VAL A 333 -15.11 -21.95 -1.11
N LEU A 334 -14.32 -21.35 -0.21
CA LEU A 334 -13.25 -22.00 0.54
C LEU A 334 -13.71 -22.23 1.97
N GLU A 335 -13.53 -23.46 2.47
CA GLU A 335 -13.79 -23.82 3.86
C GLU A 335 -12.53 -24.42 4.47
N LEU A 336 -12.01 -23.79 5.53
CA LEU A 336 -11.02 -24.38 6.41
C LEU A 336 -11.77 -25.12 7.52
N LEU A 337 -11.43 -26.38 7.73
CA LEU A 337 -11.98 -27.21 8.80
C LEU A 337 -11.04 -27.25 10.01
N LYS A 338 -11.56 -27.70 11.16
CA LYS A 338 -10.78 -27.79 12.40
C LYS A 338 -9.60 -28.76 12.30
N SER A 339 -9.68 -29.77 11.43
CA SER A 339 -8.55 -30.65 11.10
C SER A 339 -7.38 -29.96 10.40
N GLY A 340 -7.57 -28.74 9.88
CA GLY A 340 -6.62 -28.09 8.97
C GLY A 340 -6.87 -28.40 7.49
N GLU A 341 -7.86 -29.24 7.18
CA GLU A 341 -8.28 -29.50 5.81
C GLU A 341 -8.92 -28.24 5.18
N ILE A 342 -8.54 -27.95 3.95
CA ILE A 342 -9.13 -26.86 3.16
C ILE A 342 -9.93 -27.49 2.02
N ILE A 343 -11.18 -27.08 1.87
CA ILE A 343 -12.08 -27.55 0.80
C ILE A 343 -12.46 -26.37 -0.09
N LEU A 344 -12.17 -26.48 -1.39
CA LEU A 344 -12.68 -25.59 -2.41
C LEU A 344 -13.95 -26.18 -3.02
N LYS A 345 -14.98 -25.34 -3.16
CA LYS A 345 -16.24 -25.65 -3.83
C LYS A 345 -16.57 -24.58 -4.85
N PHE A 346 -17.22 -24.96 -5.95
CA PHE A 346 -17.88 -24.04 -6.88
C PHE A 346 -19.36 -24.35 -6.96
N PHE A 347 -20.18 -23.32 -7.04
CA PHE A 347 -21.63 -23.41 -7.18
C PHE A 347 -22.09 -22.58 -8.40
N SER A 348 -23.19 -23.00 -9.03
CA SER A 348 -23.79 -22.28 -10.15
C SER A 348 -25.31 -22.22 -9.98
N SER A 349 -25.89 -21.04 -10.21
CA SER A 349 -27.35 -20.86 -10.22
C SER A 349 -28.02 -21.55 -11.42
N THR A 350 -27.23 -21.87 -12.45
CA THR A 350 -27.68 -22.52 -13.68
C THR A 350 -27.57 -24.04 -13.64
N SER A 351 -26.97 -24.60 -12.58
CA SER A 351 -26.90 -26.05 -12.34
C SER A 351 -28.30 -26.65 -12.21
N THR A 352 -28.45 -27.92 -12.61
CA THR A 352 -29.68 -28.68 -12.37
C THR A 352 -29.94 -28.95 -10.88
N LYS A 353 -28.89 -28.85 -10.04
CA LYS A 353 -28.96 -28.94 -8.58
C LYS A 353 -28.18 -27.76 -7.97
N PRO A 354 -28.72 -26.54 -7.97
CA PRO A 354 -28.01 -25.35 -7.49
C PRO A 354 -27.51 -25.44 -6.05
N GLU A 355 -28.16 -26.26 -5.22
CA GLU A 355 -27.78 -26.48 -3.82
C GLU A 355 -26.59 -27.43 -3.63
N GLN A 356 -26.13 -28.08 -4.71
CA GLN A 356 -24.94 -28.93 -4.70
C GLN A 356 -23.78 -28.25 -5.44
N PRO A 357 -22.53 -28.41 -4.97
CA PRO A 357 -21.40 -27.85 -5.67
C PRO A 357 -21.22 -28.56 -7.02
N ILE A 358 -21.00 -27.79 -8.09
CA ILE A 358 -20.62 -28.31 -9.40
C ILE A 358 -19.17 -28.84 -9.41
N PHE A 359 -18.38 -28.45 -8.41
CA PHE A 359 -17.05 -28.98 -8.14
C PHE A 359 -16.73 -28.87 -6.65
N ALA A 360 -16.08 -29.89 -6.10
CA ALA A 360 -15.53 -29.85 -4.75
C ALA A 360 -14.19 -30.60 -4.71
N ARG A 361 -13.17 -29.99 -4.10
CA ARG A 361 -11.84 -30.60 -3.97
C ARG A 361 -11.17 -30.21 -2.66
N LYS A 362 -10.54 -31.19 -2.02
CA LYS A 362 -9.62 -30.98 -0.91
C LYS A 362 -8.31 -30.40 -1.44
N LEU A 363 -7.90 -29.27 -0.87
CA LEU A 363 -6.65 -28.59 -1.17
C LEU A 363 -5.54 -29.08 -0.22
N ARG A 364 -4.30 -28.61 -0.43
CA ARG A 364 -3.20 -28.87 0.50
C ARG A 364 -3.60 -28.39 1.90
N GLY A 365 -3.62 -29.30 2.87
CA GLY A 365 -3.99 -28.98 4.24
C GLY A 365 -3.05 -27.96 4.86
N PHE A 366 -3.62 -27.08 5.68
CA PHE A 366 -2.89 -26.15 6.52
C PHE A 366 -2.80 -26.75 7.92
N THR A 367 -1.59 -27.12 8.34
CA THR A 367 -1.32 -27.41 9.75
C THR A 367 -0.44 -26.29 10.27
N THR A 368 -0.90 -25.63 11.34
CA THR A 368 -0.14 -24.56 11.99
C THR A 368 1.16 -25.19 12.51
N SER A 369 2.23 -25.08 11.74
CA SER A 369 3.58 -25.25 12.26
C SER A 369 3.77 -24.11 13.22
N VAL A 370 3.69 -24.39 14.52
CA VAL A 370 4.28 -23.51 15.53
C VAL A 370 5.77 -23.57 15.25
N ALA A 371 6.24 -22.73 14.33
CA ALA A 371 7.66 -22.54 14.13
C ALA A 371 8.21 -22.14 15.50
N ALA A 372 9.07 -23.01 16.05
CA ALA A 372 9.80 -22.74 17.26
C ALA A 372 10.34 -21.32 17.15
N ALA A 373 10.09 -20.50 18.18
CA ALA A 373 10.77 -19.23 18.32
C ALA A 373 12.25 -19.49 18.06
N GLU A 374 12.81 -18.90 17.00
CA GLU A 374 14.25 -19.02 16.76
C GLU A 374 14.94 -18.63 18.05
N GLU A 375 15.74 -19.55 18.60
CA GLU A 375 16.42 -19.34 19.87
C GLU A 375 17.17 -18.01 19.83
N ASP A 376 16.90 -17.19 20.84
CA ASP A 376 17.56 -15.92 21.11
C ASP A 376 19.07 -16.15 21.28
N LYS A 377 19.81 -16.10 20.18
CA LYS A 377 21.26 -15.92 20.27
C LYS A 377 21.50 -14.54 20.86
N VAL A 378 22.04 -14.51 22.08
CA VAL A 378 22.54 -13.29 22.72
C VAL A 378 23.69 -12.78 21.88
N THR A 379 23.41 -11.82 21.01
CA THR A 379 24.43 -11.15 20.20
C THR A 379 25.04 -10.02 21.02
N THR A 380 26.35 -10.10 21.29
CA THR A 380 27.11 -9.00 21.91
C THR A 380 27.61 -8.07 20.81
N PHE A 381 27.33 -6.77 20.94
CA PHE A 381 27.79 -5.73 20.03
C PHE A 381 28.74 -4.77 20.77
N PRO A 382 29.68 -4.10 20.08
CA PRO A 382 30.46 -3.03 20.68
C PRO A 382 29.55 -1.88 21.12
N ASP A 383 29.99 -1.06 22.08
CA ASP A 383 29.20 0.07 22.59
C ASP A 383 29.02 1.19 21.54
N SER A 384 29.96 1.31 20.61
CA SER A 384 29.95 2.30 19.52
C SER A 384 30.66 1.78 18.27
N MET A 385 30.37 2.39 17.12
CA MET A 385 31.04 2.14 15.84
C MET A 385 31.48 3.47 15.22
N GLU A 386 32.65 3.47 14.58
CA GLU A 386 33.08 4.57 13.70
C GLU A 386 32.71 4.25 12.25
N MET A 387 31.90 5.11 11.63
CA MET A 387 31.41 4.89 10.26
C MET A 387 31.13 6.22 9.58
N ALA A 388 31.44 6.32 8.28
CA ALA A 388 30.99 7.44 7.45
C ALA A 388 29.63 7.09 6.82
N PRO A 389 28.67 8.02 6.73
CA PRO A 389 27.35 7.72 6.19
C PRO A 389 27.36 7.40 4.68
N ALA A 390 28.23 8.03 3.90
CA ALA A 390 28.30 7.81 2.46
C ALA A 390 29.71 8.05 1.88
N PRO A 391 30.69 7.14 2.14
CA PRO A 391 32.08 7.30 1.71
C PRO A 391 32.26 7.40 0.19
N TYR A 392 31.28 6.93 -0.59
CA TYR A 392 31.28 6.98 -2.05
C TYR A 392 31.11 8.38 -2.64
N TYR A 393 30.78 9.41 -1.84
CA TYR A 393 30.74 10.81 -2.30
C TYR A 393 32.11 11.44 -2.49
N LYS A 394 33.20 10.74 -2.14
CA LYS A 394 34.57 11.18 -2.39
C LYS A 394 34.76 11.55 -3.87
N ALA A 395 35.29 12.75 -4.12
CA ALA A 395 35.41 13.30 -5.46
C ALA A 395 36.73 14.06 -5.64
N GLY A 396 37.32 13.93 -6.84
CA GLY A 396 38.48 14.73 -7.25
C GLY A 396 38.09 16.14 -7.73
N SER A 397 39.08 16.99 -7.95
CA SER A 397 38.89 18.42 -8.26
C SER A 397 38.01 18.68 -9.48
N PHE A 398 38.13 17.87 -10.54
CA PHE A 398 37.29 18.02 -11.74
C PHE A 398 35.80 17.77 -11.44
N LYS A 399 35.48 16.68 -10.73
CA LYS A 399 34.10 16.35 -10.35
C LYS A 399 33.53 17.40 -9.38
N LYS A 400 34.35 17.88 -8.42
CA LYS A 400 33.98 18.98 -7.51
C LYS A 400 33.70 20.29 -8.27
N TRP A 401 34.48 20.63 -9.29
CA TRP A 401 34.21 21.79 -10.14
C TRP A 401 32.90 21.64 -10.94
N LEU A 402 32.70 20.47 -11.57
CA LEU A 402 31.57 20.24 -12.47
C LEU A 402 30.23 20.11 -11.73
N LEU A 403 30.19 19.27 -10.68
CA LEU A 403 28.98 18.89 -9.95
C LEU A 403 28.87 19.53 -8.56
N GLY A 404 29.96 20.15 -8.08
CA GLY A 404 30.01 20.90 -6.82
C GLY A 404 30.85 20.21 -5.75
N SER A 405 31.59 21.02 -4.99
CA SER A 405 32.28 20.56 -3.77
C SER A 405 31.28 20.07 -2.73
N ASN A 406 30.14 20.76 -2.63
CA ASN A 406 28.98 20.42 -1.79
C ASN A 406 29.38 20.00 -0.35
N TYR A 407 28.59 19.16 0.32
CA TYR A 407 28.84 18.67 1.69
C TYR A 407 29.62 17.35 1.71
N ARG A 408 30.50 17.14 0.72
CA ARG A 408 31.17 15.84 0.53
C ARG A 408 32.05 15.48 1.73
N GLU A 409 32.68 16.45 2.38
CA GLU A 409 33.56 16.17 3.51
C GLU A 409 32.75 15.69 4.74
N GLU A 410 31.55 16.24 4.93
CA GLU A 410 30.60 15.87 5.97
C GLU A 410 30.00 14.47 5.73
N TRP A 411 29.77 14.11 4.46
CA TRP A 411 29.27 12.79 4.08
C TRP A 411 30.32 11.67 4.20
N ILE A 412 31.61 11.97 4.02
CA ILE A 412 32.68 10.97 4.05
C ILE A 412 33.44 10.93 5.39
N ALA A 413 33.19 11.87 6.29
CA ALA A 413 33.80 11.90 7.62
C ALA A 413 33.29 10.71 8.45
N PRO A 414 34.18 9.86 9.01
CA PRO A 414 33.79 8.88 9.99
C PRO A 414 33.23 9.55 11.24
N LEU A 415 32.06 9.09 11.68
CA LEU A 415 31.39 9.52 12.89
C LEU A 415 31.42 8.41 13.92
N LYS A 416 31.63 8.75 15.18
CA LYS A 416 31.43 7.81 16.28
C LYS A 416 29.96 7.81 16.70
N ALA A 417 29.24 6.75 16.38
CA ALA A 417 27.84 6.56 16.77
C ALA A 417 27.71 5.43 17.80
N ARG A 418 26.82 5.60 18.79
CA ARG A 418 26.49 4.51 19.72
C ARG A 418 25.77 3.38 18.99
N THR A 419 25.98 2.16 19.45
CA THR A 419 25.26 1.01 18.90
C THR A 419 23.81 1.00 19.37
N PHE A 420 22.89 0.93 18.41
CA PHE A 420 21.47 0.71 18.62
C PHE A 420 21.22 -0.76 18.92
N ASN A 421 20.85 -1.08 20.16
CA ASN A 421 20.48 -2.44 20.55
C ASN A 421 18.96 -2.51 20.68
N ILE A 422 18.29 -3.01 19.63
CA ILE A 422 16.82 -3.01 19.54
C ILE A 422 16.15 -3.69 20.75
N ARG A 423 16.81 -4.67 21.39
CA ARG A 423 16.29 -5.37 22.57
C ARG A 423 16.42 -4.59 23.88
N LYS A 424 17.30 -3.59 23.94
CA LYS A 424 17.53 -2.74 25.12
C LYS A 424 16.83 -1.39 25.01
N GLU A 425 16.76 -0.83 23.81
CA GLU A 425 16.13 0.46 23.56
C GLU A 425 14.69 0.45 24.04
N LYS A 426 14.31 1.46 24.83
CA LYS A 426 12.94 1.67 25.33
C LYS A 426 12.28 0.41 25.96
N GLY A 427 13.08 -0.47 26.56
CA GLY A 427 12.59 -1.70 27.19
C GLY A 427 12.42 -2.89 26.22
N GLY A 428 12.90 -2.75 24.99
CA GLY A 428 12.79 -3.73 23.92
C GLY A 428 11.81 -3.26 22.85
N LEU A 429 12.34 -2.87 21.71
CA LEU A 429 11.58 -2.47 20.54
C LEU A 429 11.33 -3.68 19.62
N ILE A 430 10.17 -3.68 18.97
CA ILE A 430 9.80 -4.68 17.97
C ILE A 430 9.71 -3.98 16.61
N PRO A 431 10.35 -4.49 15.55
CA PRO A 431 10.21 -3.92 14.24
C PRO A 431 8.82 -4.25 13.68
N VAL A 432 8.06 -3.21 13.35
CA VAL A 432 6.66 -3.32 12.94
C VAL A 432 6.53 -3.28 11.43
N LYS A 433 7.11 -2.26 10.80
CA LYS A 433 6.87 -1.97 9.39
C LYS A 433 8.07 -1.28 8.75
N ARG A 434 8.50 -1.76 7.58
CA ARG A 434 9.40 -0.99 6.69
C ARG A 434 8.59 0.07 5.95
N GLY A 435 9.14 1.27 5.88
CA GLY A 435 8.71 2.37 5.03
C GLY A 435 9.92 3.13 4.49
N GLY A 436 9.75 4.43 4.31
CA GLY A 436 10.75 5.29 3.66
C GLY A 436 10.47 5.36 2.17
N GLY A 437 10.51 6.58 1.63
CA GLY A 437 10.17 6.84 0.24
C GLY A 437 11.37 6.67 -0.69
N PHE A 438 11.32 7.40 -1.79
CA PHE A 438 12.28 7.42 -2.89
C PHE A 438 13.77 7.54 -2.51
N GLN A 439 14.09 8.23 -1.41
CA GLN A 439 15.47 8.56 -1.05
C GLN A 439 15.97 7.86 0.22
N SER A 440 15.10 7.40 1.13
CA SER A 440 15.53 6.88 2.43
C SER A 440 14.82 5.58 2.79
N LYS A 441 15.48 4.74 3.58
CA LYS A 441 14.86 3.55 4.18
C LYS A 441 14.42 3.93 5.58
N SER A 442 13.18 3.63 5.94
CA SER A 442 12.67 3.83 7.30
C SER A 442 12.16 2.52 7.88
N LEU A 443 12.42 2.26 9.16
CA LEU A 443 11.88 1.13 9.90
C LEU A 443 11.10 1.66 11.10
N ARG A 444 9.79 1.41 11.11
CA ARG A 444 8.92 1.69 12.25
C ARG A 444 9.12 0.62 13.30
N LEU A 445 9.36 1.08 14.52
CA LEU A 445 9.54 0.28 15.71
C LEU A 445 8.45 0.64 16.71
N GLU A 446 8.12 -0.30 17.59
CA GLU A 446 7.12 -0.10 18.64
C GLU A 446 7.61 -0.73 19.95
N ASP A 447 7.35 -0.04 21.05
CA ASP A 447 7.59 -0.55 22.40
C ASP A 447 6.38 -1.34 22.95
N ALA A 448 6.53 -1.97 24.12
CA ALA A 448 5.45 -2.73 24.75
C ALA A 448 4.21 -1.89 25.15
N ASN A 449 4.33 -0.56 25.20
CA ASN A 449 3.26 0.36 25.54
C ASN A 449 2.56 0.91 24.28
N GLY A 450 2.99 0.53 23.08
CA GLY A 450 2.47 1.01 21.81
C GLY A 450 3.06 2.35 21.34
N ASN A 451 4.10 2.88 22.01
CA ASN A 451 4.80 4.07 21.54
C ASN A 451 5.65 3.70 20.33
N GLN A 452 5.67 4.59 19.33
CA GLN A 452 6.31 4.31 18.06
C GLN A 452 7.53 5.16 17.81
N TYR A 453 8.53 4.52 17.23
CA TYR A 453 9.82 5.11 16.88
C TYR A 453 10.15 4.78 15.43
N VAL A 454 11.10 5.51 14.86
CA VAL A 454 11.57 5.29 13.50
C VAL A 454 13.08 5.26 13.48
N LEU A 455 13.65 4.26 12.79
CA LEU A 455 15.02 4.30 12.28
C LEU A 455 14.97 4.76 10.83
N ARG A 456 15.62 5.87 10.49
CA ARG A 456 15.65 6.43 9.13
C ARG A 456 17.08 6.52 8.61
N SER A 457 17.34 6.02 7.42
CA SER A 457 18.70 6.01 6.87
C SER A 457 19.22 7.43 6.65
N ILE A 458 20.46 7.70 7.10
CA ILE A 458 21.18 8.93 6.76
C ILE A 458 21.63 8.83 5.30
N GLU A 459 22.18 7.67 4.91
CA GLU A 459 22.46 7.33 3.52
C GLU A 459 21.19 7.43 2.68
N LYS A 460 21.33 7.99 1.48
CA LYS A 460 20.23 8.16 0.53
C LYS A 460 20.38 7.22 -0.66
N PHE A 461 19.26 6.70 -1.15
CA PHE A 461 19.17 5.70 -2.23
C PHE A 461 18.34 6.21 -3.43
N PRO A 462 18.73 7.35 -4.07
CA PRO A 462 17.98 7.97 -5.17
C PRO A 462 17.86 7.12 -6.44
N ASP A 463 18.65 6.07 -6.58
CA ASP A 463 18.69 5.30 -7.82
C ASP A 463 17.42 4.48 -8.04
N ARG A 464 16.66 4.19 -6.97
CA ARG A 464 15.38 3.48 -7.04
C ARG A 464 14.28 4.31 -7.71
N THR A 465 14.42 5.63 -7.69
CA THR A 465 13.44 6.59 -8.26
C THR A 465 13.64 6.79 -9.76
N LEU A 466 14.76 6.33 -10.30
CA LEU A 466 15.06 6.48 -11.71
C LEU A 466 14.30 5.40 -12.50
N PRO A 467 13.68 5.75 -13.64
CA PRO A 467 13.23 4.78 -14.63
C PRO A 467 14.31 3.74 -14.93
N GLU A 468 13.92 2.49 -15.15
CA GLU A 468 14.85 1.36 -15.27
C GLU A 468 15.91 1.60 -16.37
N GLU A 469 15.52 2.29 -17.43
CA GLU A 469 16.35 2.68 -18.57
C GLU A 469 17.49 3.64 -18.16
N PHE A 470 17.30 4.44 -17.11
CA PHE A 470 18.30 5.37 -16.59
C PHE A 470 19.13 4.80 -15.44
N ARG A 471 18.68 3.73 -14.78
CA ARG A 471 19.37 3.08 -13.65
C ARG A 471 20.74 2.51 -14.02
N GLN A 472 21.03 2.29 -15.30
CA GLN A 472 22.32 1.77 -15.80
C GLN A 472 23.14 2.82 -16.57
N THR A 473 22.81 4.12 -16.43
CA THR A 473 23.44 5.20 -17.22
C THR A 473 24.22 6.18 -16.34
N PHE A 474 25.01 7.06 -16.98
CA PHE A 474 25.67 8.19 -16.30
C PHE A 474 24.67 9.14 -15.60
N VAL A 475 23.39 9.09 -15.96
CA VAL A 475 22.31 9.85 -15.31
C VAL A 475 22.12 9.39 -13.86
N LYS A 476 22.23 8.08 -13.58
CA LYS A 476 22.22 7.56 -12.21
C LYS A 476 23.33 8.18 -11.37
N GLU A 477 24.54 8.21 -11.89
CA GLU A 477 25.69 8.76 -11.18
C GLU A 477 25.51 10.26 -10.91
N ALA A 478 24.98 11.02 -11.86
CA ALA A 478 24.72 12.45 -11.69
C ALA A 478 23.62 12.73 -10.64
N VAL A 479 22.56 11.92 -10.61
CA VAL A 479 21.44 12.08 -9.65
C VAL A 479 21.87 11.66 -8.25
N VAL A 480 22.56 10.51 -8.10
CA VAL A 480 23.15 10.09 -6.83
C VAL A 480 24.10 11.15 -6.31
N ASP A 481 24.98 11.67 -7.18
CA ASP A 481 25.97 12.68 -6.81
C ASP A 481 25.34 14.03 -6.44
N GLY A 482 24.20 14.38 -7.04
CA GLY A 482 23.42 15.57 -6.69
C GLY A 482 22.98 15.59 -5.22
N VAL A 483 22.78 14.43 -4.60
CA VAL A 483 22.44 14.34 -3.17
C VAL A 483 23.57 14.82 -2.25
N SER A 484 24.82 14.85 -2.73
CA SER A 484 25.94 15.42 -1.95
C SER A 484 25.72 16.89 -1.57
N ALA A 485 24.81 17.58 -2.24
CA ALA A 485 24.41 18.97 -1.97
C ALA A 485 23.36 19.12 -0.85
N SER A 486 22.66 18.06 -0.46
CA SER A 486 21.82 18.04 0.74
C SER A 486 22.70 17.88 1.99
N TYR A 487 22.35 18.57 3.07
CA TYR A 487 23.13 18.52 4.30
C TYR A 487 22.77 17.28 5.13
N PRO A 488 23.73 16.35 5.40
CA PRO A 488 23.42 15.04 5.98
C PRO A 488 22.83 15.08 7.41
N TYR A 489 23.09 16.14 8.17
CA TYR A 489 22.78 16.19 9.61
C TYR A 489 21.80 17.30 9.98
N ALA A 490 21.09 17.86 9.00
CA ALA A 490 20.13 18.96 9.20
C ALA A 490 19.08 18.64 10.26
N ALA A 491 18.59 17.39 10.26
CA ALA A 491 17.58 16.92 11.20
C ALA A 491 17.99 17.07 12.68
N LEU A 492 19.29 17.08 13.00
CA LEU A 492 19.77 17.28 14.39
C LEU A 492 19.73 18.74 14.84
N SER A 493 19.81 19.69 13.91
CA SER A 493 19.86 21.13 14.22
C SER A 493 18.48 21.76 14.35
N VAL A 494 17.52 21.32 13.52
CA VAL A 494 16.16 21.89 13.48
C VAL A 494 15.42 21.84 14.82
N PRO A 495 15.49 20.77 15.64
CA PRO A 495 14.79 20.69 16.93
C PRO A 495 15.03 21.89 17.84
N ARG A 496 16.28 22.37 17.98
CA ARG A 496 16.57 23.52 18.88
C ARG A 496 15.92 24.82 18.39
N LEU A 497 15.87 25.03 17.07
CA LEU A 497 15.19 26.18 16.46
C LEU A 497 13.67 26.06 16.64
N ALA A 498 13.12 24.86 16.44
CA ALA A 498 11.70 24.57 16.60
C ALA A 498 11.24 24.74 18.06
N THR A 499 12.03 24.30 19.05
CA THR A 499 11.77 24.51 20.48
C THR A 499 11.63 25.99 20.81
N ALA A 500 12.56 26.84 20.34
CA ALA A 500 12.53 28.29 20.59
C ALA A 500 11.27 28.97 20.04
N LEU A 501 10.65 28.36 19.02
CA LEU A 501 9.43 28.85 18.38
C LEU A 501 8.15 28.21 18.94
N GLY A 502 8.26 27.20 19.80
CA GLY A 502 7.15 26.39 20.27
C GLY A 502 6.50 25.55 19.17
N ILE A 503 7.28 25.16 18.14
CA ILE A 503 6.82 24.26 17.08
C ILE A 503 7.04 22.82 17.55
N PRO A 504 6.01 21.94 17.54
CA PRO A 504 6.18 20.53 17.88
C PRO A 504 7.20 19.84 16.95
N HIS A 505 8.08 19.01 17.51
CA HIS A 505 9.12 18.31 16.76
C HIS A 505 9.51 16.98 17.44
N ALA A 506 10.10 16.06 16.67
CA ALA A 506 10.75 14.86 17.19
C ALA A 506 12.18 15.15 17.67
N ASN A 507 12.83 14.18 18.33
CA ASN A 507 14.19 14.30 18.86
C ASN A 507 15.13 13.28 18.21
N PRO A 508 15.65 13.55 17.00
CA PRO A 508 16.53 12.62 16.30
C PRO A 508 17.90 12.50 16.94
N GLU A 509 18.39 11.27 16.97
CA GLU A 509 19.75 10.89 17.38
C GLU A 509 20.40 10.01 16.31
N ILE A 510 21.70 10.20 16.03
CA ILE A 510 22.44 9.28 15.15
C ILE A 510 22.83 8.03 15.92
N VAL A 511 22.45 6.88 15.38
CA VAL A 511 22.81 5.57 15.92
C VAL A 511 23.37 4.65 14.84
N TYR A 512 24.23 3.73 15.24
CA TYR A 512 24.69 2.63 14.40
C TYR A 512 23.84 1.39 14.65
N VAL A 513 23.21 0.85 13.62
CA VAL A 513 22.42 -0.39 13.71
C VAL A 513 23.32 -1.56 13.31
N PRO A 514 23.64 -2.50 14.22
CA PRO A 514 24.49 -3.64 13.91
C PRO A 514 23.72 -4.71 13.14
N ASP A 515 24.40 -5.78 12.73
CA ASP A 515 23.79 -6.95 12.11
C ASP A 515 23.01 -7.83 13.11
N ASP A 516 21.93 -7.29 13.67
CA ASP A 516 21.12 -7.90 14.73
C ASP A 516 19.99 -8.81 14.16
N PRO A 517 19.95 -10.11 14.54
CA PRO A 517 18.82 -11.00 14.23
C PRO A 517 17.45 -10.46 14.67
N ALA A 518 17.38 -9.62 15.71
CA ALA A 518 16.13 -9.03 16.19
C ALA A 518 15.52 -7.99 15.23
N LEU A 519 16.24 -7.61 14.17
CA LEU A 519 15.67 -6.87 13.03
C LEU A 519 14.77 -7.76 12.14
N LEU A 520 14.75 -9.07 12.37
CA LEU A 520 13.89 -10.03 11.67
C LEU A 520 14.08 -9.94 10.14
N GLN A 521 12.99 -9.94 9.37
CA GLN A 521 12.98 -9.79 7.91
C GLN A 521 13.61 -8.49 7.41
N TYR A 522 13.74 -7.48 8.27
CA TYR A 522 14.32 -6.18 7.94
C TYR A 522 15.85 -6.16 8.06
N ARG A 523 16.45 -7.20 8.65
CA ARG A 523 17.89 -7.27 8.91
C ARG A 523 18.73 -7.00 7.66
N SER A 524 18.36 -7.54 6.49
CA SER A 524 19.11 -7.31 5.24
C SER A 524 19.17 -5.84 4.82
N ASP A 525 18.14 -5.08 5.16
CA ASP A 525 17.94 -3.72 4.71
C ASP A 525 18.52 -2.69 5.69
N PHE A 526 18.62 -3.07 6.96
CA PHE A 526 18.94 -2.17 8.08
C PHE A 526 20.25 -2.48 8.83
N LYS A 527 20.89 -3.64 8.57
CA LYS A 527 22.16 -3.98 9.23
C LYS A 527 23.31 -3.07 8.80
N ASN A 528 24.25 -2.87 9.71
CA ASN A 528 25.56 -2.26 9.48
C ASN A 528 25.49 -0.86 8.84
N GLY A 529 24.62 0.01 9.37
CA GLY A 529 24.44 1.36 8.82
C GLY A 529 24.19 2.41 9.90
N LEU A 530 24.31 3.68 9.49
CA LEU A 530 23.96 4.84 10.32
C LEU A 530 22.52 5.27 10.04
N TYR A 531 21.77 5.48 11.12
CA TYR A 531 20.36 5.85 11.09
C TYR A 531 20.09 7.00 12.05
N LEU A 532 19.09 7.81 11.73
CA LEU A 532 18.42 8.66 12.69
C LEU A 532 17.41 7.81 13.45
N PHE A 533 17.50 7.80 14.77
CA PHE A 533 16.51 7.22 15.67
C PHE A 533 15.71 8.34 16.31
N GLU A 534 14.39 8.35 16.10
CA GLU A 534 13.50 9.41 16.59
C GLU A 534 12.12 8.85 16.96
N GLU A 535 11.38 9.56 17.81
CA GLU A 535 9.95 9.29 17.99
C GLU A 535 9.21 9.47 16.66
N ARG A 536 8.25 8.59 16.36
CA ARG A 536 7.44 8.73 15.13
C ARG A 536 6.56 9.97 15.19
N GLU A 537 6.05 10.27 16.38
CA GLU A 537 5.26 11.46 16.71
C GLU A 537 5.79 12.00 18.05
N PRO A 538 5.76 13.32 18.29
CA PRO A 538 6.15 13.90 19.56
C PRO A 538 5.38 13.27 20.73
N SER A 539 6.08 12.92 21.82
CA SER A 539 5.55 12.11 22.91
C SER A 539 4.37 12.72 23.69
N ASP A 540 4.18 14.03 23.57
CA ASP A 540 3.10 14.80 24.20
C ASP A 540 1.79 14.78 23.40
N ILE A 541 1.80 14.24 22.17
CA ILE A 541 0.65 14.26 21.26
C ILE A 541 0.08 12.85 21.11
N LYS A 542 -1.07 12.61 21.73
CA LYS A 542 -1.70 11.27 21.77
C LYS A 542 -2.24 10.77 20.43
N LYS A 543 -2.72 11.69 19.58
CA LYS A 543 -3.34 11.34 18.29
C LYS A 543 -2.95 12.37 17.25
N THR A 544 -2.51 11.87 16.10
CA THR A 544 -2.17 12.69 14.94
C THR A 544 -3.00 12.28 13.73
N TYR A 545 -3.18 13.22 12.81
CA TYR A 545 -3.91 13.06 11.55
C TYR A 545 -2.98 13.35 10.36
N SER A 546 -3.22 12.73 9.20
CA SER A 546 -2.55 13.14 7.96
C SER A 546 -3.14 14.45 7.44
N SER A 547 -2.50 15.04 6.42
CA SER A 547 -3.06 16.22 5.76
C SER A 547 -4.38 15.90 5.04
N THR A 548 -4.53 14.71 4.45
CA THR A 548 -5.80 14.28 3.86
C THR A 548 -6.88 14.05 4.92
N ASP A 549 -6.55 13.38 6.03
CA ASP A 549 -7.48 13.20 7.16
C ASP A 549 -8.05 14.54 7.65
N VAL A 550 -7.18 15.57 7.74
CA VAL A 550 -7.60 16.92 8.17
C VAL A 550 -8.45 17.58 7.10
N PHE A 551 -8.08 17.44 5.83
CA PHE A 551 -8.85 17.99 4.72
C PHE A 551 -10.27 17.40 4.65
N GLU A 552 -10.40 16.07 4.77
CA GLU A 552 -11.69 15.38 4.88
C GLU A 552 -12.50 15.92 6.06
N LYS A 553 -11.88 16.08 7.23
CA LYS A 553 -12.57 16.61 8.43
C LYS A 553 -13.05 18.05 8.28
N LEU A 554 -12.29 18.88 7.57
CA LEU A 554 -12.70 20.25 7.24
C LEU A 554 -13.89 20.26 6.28
N GLN A 555 -14.00 19.29 5.38
CA GLN A 555 -15.14 19.14 4.47
C GLN A 555 -16.37 18.54 5.15
N GLU A 556 -16.17 17.61 6.10
CA GLU A 556 -17.24 16.98 6.87
C GLU A 556 -17.97 17.96 7.79
N ASP A 557 -17.23 18.90 8.41
CA ASP A 557 -17.78 19.81 9.42
C ASP A 557 -17.13 21.20 9.34
N ASN A 558 -17.99 22.20 9.07
CA ASN A 558 -17.63 23.61 8.94
C ASN A 558 -17.27 24.28 10.27
N ASP A 559 -17.34 23.60 11.41
CA ASP A 559 -16.81 24.10 12.68
C ASP A 559 -15.30 23.80 12.83
N ASN A 560 -14.77 22.81 12.11
CA ASN A 560 -13.34 22.49 12.19
C ASN A 560 -12.48 23.64 11.64
N ARG A 561 -11.36 23.92 12.31
CA ARG A 561 -10.46 25.04 11.99
C ARG A 561 -9.01 24.61 11.97
N ILE A 562 -8.20 25.35 11.23
CA ILE A 562 -6.75 25.23 11.21
C ILE A 562 -6.15 26.39 12.00
N ASN A 563 -5.19 26.09 12.87
CA ASN A 563 -4.35 27.12 13.47
C ASN A 563 -3.33 27.62 12.42
N GLN A 564 -3.78 28.51 11.53
CA GLN A 564 -2.97 29.02 10.43
C GLN A 564 -1.74 29.81 10.91
N GLU A 565 -1.81 30.46 12.08
CA GLU A 565 -0.65 31.15 12.68
C GLU A 565 0.46 30.17 13.08
N ALA A 566 0.10 29.01 13.62
CA ALA A 566 1.07 27.94 13.91
C ALA A 566 1.67 27.37 12.60
N VAL A 567 0.86 27.22 11.55
CA VAL A 567 1.35 26.84 10.20
C VAL A 567 2.31 27.89 9.68
N LEU A 568 1.97 29.17 9.77
CA LEU A 568 2.80 30.26 9.30
C LEU A 568 4.15 30.28 10.02
N LYS A 569 4.16 30.11 11.35
CA LYS A 569 5.39 30.05 12.14
C LYS A 569 6.30 28.90 11.68
N ALA A 570 5.75 27.72 11.43
CA ALA A 570 6.50 26.59 10.90
C ALA A 570 7.04 26.86 9.49
N ARG A 571 6.22 27.46 8.60
CA ARG A 571 6.63 27.80 7.23
C ARG A 571 7.71 28.88 7.19
N ILE A 572 7.68 29.87 8.10
CA ILE A 572 8.77 30.87 8.23
C ILE A 572 10.07 30.16 8.62
N LEU A 573 10.04 29.21 9.55
CA LEU A 573 11.22 28.41 9.88
C LEU A 573 11.76 27.65 8.66
N ASP A 574 10.88 26.99 7.90
CA ASP A 574 11.26 26.27 6.67
C ASP A 574 11.96 27.20 5.66
N MET A 575 11.45 28.42 5.49
CA MET A 575 12.05 29.43 4.60
C MET A 575 13.38 29.94 5.14
N PHE A 576 13.50 30.13 6.46
CA PHE A 576 14.72 30.60 7.12
C PHE A 576 15.89 29.61 6.96
N ILE A 577 15.62 28.31 7.10
CA ILE A 577 16.62 27.24 6.90
C ILE A 577 16.74 26.79 5.43
N MET A 578 15.98 27.44 4.53
CA MET A 578 15.84 27.13 3.11
C MET A 578 15.54 25.65 2.81
N ASP A 579 14.60 25.07 3.55
CA ASP A 579 14.01 23.76 3.27
C ASP A 579 13.02 23.85 2.09
N PHE A 580 13.50 23.52 0.88
CA PHE A 580 12.76 23.76 -0.37
C PHE A 580 11.71 22.68 -0.70
N ASP A 581 11.77 21.53 -0.04
CA ASP A 581 11.00 20.34 -0.42
C ASP A 581 9.87 20.08 0.55
N ARG A 582 8.98 21.06 0.71
CA ARG A 582 7.82 20.98 1.61
C ARG A 582 6.55 20.55 0.86
N HIS A 583 5.90 19.49 1.32
CA HIS A 583 4.62 18.99 0.79
C HIS A 583 3.80 18.27 1.89
N GLU A 584 2.54 17.95 1.61
CA GLU A 584 1.50 17.49 2.55
C GLU A 584 1.87 16.26 3.41
N ASP A 585 2.62 15.29 2.89
CA ASP A 585 3.07 14.09 3.63
C ASP A 585 4.04 14.40 4.78
N GLN A 586 4.71 15.55 4.70
CA GLN A 586 5.72 15.96 5.67
C GLN A 586 5.11 16.71 6.86
N TRP A 587 3.79 16.63 6.99
CA TRP A 587 3.04 17.23 8.08
C TRP A 587 2.15 16.17 8.69
N ARG A 588 2.20 16.09 10.00
CA ARG A 588 1.16 15.48 10.82
C ARG A 588 0.42 16.60 11.52
N TRP A 589 -0.78 16.28 11.99
CA TRP A 589 -1.63 17.28 12.62
C TRP A 589 -2.10 16.78 13.96
N GLY A 590 -1.86 17.57 15.00
CA GLY A 590 -2.52 17.40 16.29
C GLY A 590 -3.81 18.18 16.32
N ASN A 591 -4.68 17.91 17.29
CA ASN A 591 -5.80 18.78 17.59
C ASN A 591 -5.87 19.07 19.09
N SER A 592 -6.18 20.32 19.44
CA SER A 592 -6.62 20.64 20.78
C SER A 592 -8.14 20.53 20.81
N GLU A 593 -8.69 19.68 21.68
CA GLU A 593 -10.14 19.74 21.96
C GLU A 593 -10.43 21.11 22.58
N ALA A 594 -11.23 21.93 21.89
CA ALA A 594 -11.82 23.11 22.52
C ALA A 594 -12.69 22.58 23.66
N LYS A 595 -12.24 22.77 24.91
CA LYS A 595 -12.94 22.27 26.10
C LYS A 595 -14.40 22.75 26.04
N LYS A 596 -15.30 21.85 25.62
CA LYS A 596 -16.79 21.93 25.55
C LYS A 596 -17.47 21.95 24.16
N SER A 597 -16.80 21.84 23.01
CA SER A 597 -17.49 21.69 21.71
C SER A 597 -16.92 20.54 20.86
N GLN A 598 -17.66 20.09 19.84
CA GLN A 598 -17.17 19.16 18.81
C GLN A 598 -16.15 19.81 17.84
N GLU A 599 -15.89 21.11 18.01
CA GLU A 599 -14.96 21.90 17.22
C GLU A 599 -13.51 21.42 17.41
N LYS A 600 -12.85 21.07 16.30
CA LYS A 600 -11.42 20.72 16.32
C LYS A 600 -10.60 21.86 15.75
N LEU A 601 -9.69 22.37 16.57
CA LEU A 601 -8.61 23.23 16.11
C LEU A 601 -7.36 22.39 15.85
N PHE A 602 -7.02 22.21 14.57
CA PHE A 602 -5.86 21.44 14.15
C PHE A 602 -4.60 22.31 14.15
N PHE A 603 -3.48 21.77 14.62
CA PHE A 603 -2.17 22.42 14.59
C PHE A 603 -1.13 21.53 13.93
N PRO A 604 -0.15 22.13 13.23
CA PRO A 604 0.82 21.38 12.44
C PRO A 604 1.92 20.78 13.32
N ILE A 605 2.37 19.60 12.91
CA ILE A 605 3.52 18.87 13.44
C ILE A 605 4.42 18.58 12.23
N PRO A 606 5.38 19.46 11.93
CA PRO A 606 6.29 19.25 10.81
C PRO A 606 7.18 18.04 11.07
N ARG A 607 7.34 17.20 10.05
CA ARG A 607 8.27 16.06 10.03
C ARG A 607 9.14 16.13 8.79
N ASP A 608 10.06 15.18 8.70
CA ASP A 608 10.90 14.90 7.51
C ASP A 608 11.69 16.12 7.01
N ARG A 609 12.85 16.36 7.64
CA ARG A 609 13.71 17.52 7.44
C ARG A 609 14.92 17.17 6.59
N ASP A 610 14.68 16.79 5.34
CA ASP A 610 15.70 16.23 4.44
C ASP A 610 16.42 17.27 3.55
N GLN A 611 15.83 18.45 3.33
CA GLN A 611 16.40 19.50 2.49
C GLN A 611 16.79 20.84 3.17
N PRO A 612 16.78 21.01 4.51
CA PRO A 612 17.37 22.20 5.11
C PRO A 612 18.86 22.34 4.74
N PHE A 613 19.30 23.59 4.59
CA PHE A 613 20.68 23.96 4.28
C PHE A 613 21.23 23.40 2.96
N PHE A 614 20.38 22.95 2.03
CA PHE A 614 20.82 22.47 0.72
C PHE A 614 21.69 23.50 0.00
N ILE A 615 22.86 23.12 -0.52
CA ILE A 615 23.76 24.02 -1.26
C ILE A 615 23.88 23.60 -2.72
N ASN A 616 24.40 24.48 -3.57
CA ASN A 616 24.62 24.17 -4.97
C ASN A 616 25.84 24.93 -5.50
N ASN A 617 26.96 24.21 -5.59
CA ASN A 617 28.28 24.80 -5.87
C ASN A 617 28.91 24.33 -7.19
N GLY A 618 28.24 23.49 -7.97
CA GLY A 618 28.75 22.96 -9.24
C GLY A 618 28.36 23.82 -10.44
N VAL A 619 29.14 23.76 -11.52
CA VAL A 619 28.82 24.44 -12.79
C VAL A 619 27.49 23.94 -13.38
N ILE A 620 27.30 22.62 -13.47
CA ILE A 620 26.07 22.04 -14.06
C ILE A 620 24.85 22.36 -13.18
N PRO A 621 24.84 22.05 -11.87
CA PRO A 621 23.64 22.27 -11.09
C PRO A 621 23.34 23.77 -10.90
N ARG A 622 24.34 24.66 -10.96
CA ARG A 622 24.11 26.12 -11.00
C ARG A 622 23.38 26.56 -12.27
N SER A 623 23.70 25.97 -13.42
CA SER A 623 22.99 26.22 -14.69
C SER A 623 21.56 25.67 -14.66
N ILE A 624 21.32 24.56 -13.97
CA ILE A 624 19.97 23.99 -13.81
C ILE A 624 19.13 24.79 -12.78
N SER A 625 19.77 25.41 -11.79
CA SER A 625 19.10 26.20 -10.74
C SER A 625 18.60 27.59 -11.19
N GLN A 626 18.66 27.89 -12.48
CA GLN A 626 18.24 29.20 -13.00
C GLN A 626 16.73 29.43 -12.81
N PRO A 627 16.27 30.70 -12.71
CA PRO A 627 14.87 31.05 -12.52
C PRO A 627 13.87 30.38 -13.47
N TRP A 628 14.31 30.04 -14.69
CA TRP A 628 13.47 29.48 -15.76
C TRP A 628 13.58 27.95 -15.93
N ILE A 629 14.38 27.25 -15.11
CA ILE A 629 14.55 25.78 -15.20
C ILE A 629 14.06 25.13 -13.89
N LEU A 630 14.92 25.07 -12.87
CA LEU A 630 14.61 24.46 -11.57
C LEU A 630 15.09 25.36 -10.41
N PRO A 631 14.46 26.54 -10.22
CA PRO A 631 14.88 27.54 -9.23
C PRO A 631 14.81 27.10 -7.77
N LYS A 632 14.10 26.01 -7.45
CA LYS A 632 14.11 25.45 -6.09
C LYS A 632 15.50 24.98 -5.65
N PHE A 633 16.33 24.53 -6.59
CA PHE A 633 17.72 24.13 -6.33
C PHE A 633 18.71 25.31 -6.27
N GLN A 634 18.23 26.52 -5.98
CA GLN A 634 19.08 27.70 -5.84
C GLN A 634 20.07 27.57 -4.67
N GLY A 635 19.77 26.80 -3.65
CA GLY A 635 20.65 26.54 -2.50
C GLY A 635 20.73 27.68 -1.48
N PHE A 636 21.24 27.33 -0.29
CA PHE A 636 21.31 28.10 0.94
C PHE A 636 22.22 29.32 0.79
N ARG A 637 21.76 30.46 1.31
CA ARG A 637 22.35 31.78 1.10
C ARG A 637 21.66 32.78 2.02
N ALA A 638 22.33 33.92 2.25
CA ALA A 638 21.76 35.00 3.07
C ALA A 638 20.43 35.56 2.50
N ASN A 639 20.28 35.61 1.17
CA ASN A 639 19.07 36.10 0.51
C ASN A 639 18.63 35.16 -0.62
N ALA A 640 17.39 34.66 -0.58
CA ALA A 640 16.82 33.86 -1.65
C ALA A 640 16.84 34.62 -2.99
N ARG A 641 17.29 33.96 -4.08
CA ARG A 641 17.26 34.53 -5.45
C ARG A 641 15.83 34.68 -5.96
N ASN A 642 14.97 33.72 -5.66
CA ASN A 642 13.56 33.74 -6.04
C ASN A 642 12.73 32.97 -5.00
N ILE A 643 12.10 33.70 -4.08
CA ILE A 643 11.29 33.11 -3.01
C ILE A 643 9.95 32.54 -3.52
N LYS A 644 9.42 33.07 -4.63
CA LYS A 644 8.14 32.64 -5.19
C LYS A 644 8.23 31.21 -5.72
N THR A 645 9.26 30.92 -6.49
CA THR A 645 9.46 29.59 -7.07
C THR A 645 10.16 28.62 -6.11
N PHE A 646 10.88 29.13 -5.10
CA PHE A 646 11.39 28.32 -3.99
C PHE A 646 10.25 27.57 -3.28
N ASN A 647 9.16 28.26 -2.96
CA ASN A 647 7.99 27.68 -2.29
C ASN A 647 7.05 26.93 -3.25
N PHE A 648 7.43 26.66 -4.50
CA PHE A 648 6.53 26.04 -5.47
C PHE A 648 6.07 24.64 -5.04
N ASN A 649 6.95 23.84 -4.41
CA ASN A 649 6.58 22.52 -3.89
C ASN A 649 5.45 22.63 -2.83
N ALA A 650 5.54 23.62 -1.94
CA ALA A 650 4.57 23.83 -0.86
C ALA A 650 3.25 24.45 -1.29
N ARG A 651 3.09 24.84 -2.57
CA ARG A 651 1.95 25.66 -3.04
C ARG A 651 0.57 25.07 -2.74
N TYR A 652 0.41 23.75 -2.77
CA TYR A 652 -0.88 23.13 -2.49
C TYR A 652 -1.17 23.15 -1.00
N PHE A 653 -0.20 22.72 -0.20
CA PHE A 653 -0.25 22.83 1.26
C PHE A 653 -0.54 24.27 1.72
N ASP A 654 0.24 25.24 1.25
CA ASP A 654 0.09 26.65 1.63
C ASP A 654 -1.29 27.21 1.21
N ARG A 655 -1.82 26.82 0.03
CA ARG A 655 -3.16 27.22 -0.41
C ARG A 655 -4.30 26.58 0.39
N SER A 656 -4.07 25.42 0.98
CA SER A 656 -5.06 24.72 1.80
C SER A 656 -5.06 25.20 3.25
N PHE A 657 -3.89 25.60 3.78
CA PHE A 657 -3.72 25.82 5.22
C PHE A 657 -3.22 27.21 5.62
N LEU A 658 -2.94 28.11 4.65
CA LEU A 658 -2.54 29.51 4.86
C LEU A 658 -3.37 30.48 3.99
N ASN A 659 -4.66 30.20 3.81
CA ASN A 659 -5.55 30.91 2.89
C ASN A 659 -6.30 32.11 3.51
N GLU A 660 -6.24 32.32 4.83
CA GLU A 660 -7.03 33.37 5.52
C GLU A 660 -6.17 34.52 6.09
N LEU A 661 -4.85 34.36 6.14
CA LEU A 661 -3.96 35.32 6.81
C LEU A 661 -3.70 36.58 5.96
N SER A 662 -3.68 37.74 6.62
CA SER A 662 -3.36 39.03 5.98
C SER A 662 -1.85 39.25 5.84
N GLU A 663 -1.44 40.18 4.97
CA GLU A 663 -0.05 40.59 4.85
C GLU A 663 0.51 41.13 6.20
N GLU A 664 -0.32 41.80 6.99
CA GLU A 664 0.07 42.31 8.30
C GLU A 664 0.39 41.16 9.28
N THR A 665 -0.41 40.10 9.29
CA THR A 665 -0.14 38.91 10.10
C THR A 665 1.19 38.26 9.71
N TRP A 666 1.50 38.20 8.42
CA TRP A 666 2.80 37.72 7.93
C TRP A 666 3.97 38.59 8.43
N ARG A 667 3.83 39.92 8.38
CA ARG A 667 4.86 40.86 8.87
C ARG A 667 5.07 40.69 10.37
N ASN A 668 3.99 40.67 11.16
CA ASN A 668 4.05 40.49 12.61
C ASN A 668 4.69 39.16 13.01
N ALA A 669 4.40 38.08 12.27
CA ALA A 669 5.03 36.78 12.50
C ALA A 669 6.54 36.82 12.24
N ILE A 670 6.99 37.50 11.18
CA ILE A 670 8.41 37.68 10.86
C ILE A 670 9.11 38.54 11.94
N ASP A 671 8.49 39.64 12.34
CA ASP A 671 9.01 40.55 13.36
C ASP A 671 9.14 39.87 14.74
N SER A 672 8.27 38.89 15.03
CA SER A 672 8.36 38.06 16.23
C SER A 672 9.36 36.91 16.10
N PHE A 673 9.58 36.40 14.88
CA PHE A 673 10.46 35.26 14.59
C PHE A 673 11.94 35.66 14.63
N LEU A 674 12.33 36.72 13.92
CA LEU A 674 13.73 37.07 13.71
C LEU A 674 14.50 37.35 15.02
N PRO A 675 13.94 38.06 16.03
CA PRO A 675 14.65 38.29 17.29
C PRO A 675 14.97 37.01 18.08
N LEU A 676 14.23 35.91 17.86
CA LEU A 676 14.49 34.63 18.51
C LEU A 676 15.67 33.89 17.86
N MET A 677 15.94 34.13 16.57
CA MET A 677 17.02 33.49 15.80
C MET A 677 18.39 34.15 16.06
N THR A 678 18.77 34.23 17.33
CA THR A 678 20.07 34.78 17.76
C THR A 678 21.24 33.89 17.36
N ASP A 679 22.45 34.46 17.23
CA ASP A 679 23.68 33.70 16.97
C ASP A 679 23.88 32.58 17.99
N ASN A 680 23.63 32.84 19.28
CA ASN A 680 23.72 31.82 20.33
C ASN A 680 22.74 30.65 20.10
N LEU A 681 21.52 30.92 19.62
CA LEU A 681 20.56 29.87 19.31
C LEU A 681 21.02 29.06 18.09
N ILE A 682 21.52 29.75 17.05
CA ILE A 682 22.03 29.12 15.82
C ILE A 682 23.26 28.25 16.15
N ASP A 683 24.23 28.78 16.88
CA ASP A 683 25.43 28.06 17.32
C ASP A 683 25.06 26.84 18.17
N SER A 684 24.07 26.99 19.06
CA SER A 684 23.52 25.87 19.82
C SER A 684 22.89 24.82 18.90
N ALA A 685 22.09 25.21 17.91
CA ALA A 685 21.49 24.30 16.93
C ALA A 685 22.53 23.54 16.11
N LEU A 686 23.58 24.23 15.64
CA LEU A 686 24.69 23.60 14.92
C LEU A 686 25.54 22.73 15.83
N ALA A 687 25.70 23.09 17.11
CA ALA A 687 26.47 22.31 18.06
C ALA A 687 25.88 20.93 18.38
N ALA A 688 24.60 20.68 18.05
CA ALA A 688 23.94 19.38 18.13
C ALA A 688 24.41 18.37 17.08
N GLN A 689 25.10 18.84 16.04
CA GLN A 689 25.68 18.00 15.00
C GLN A 689 26.93 17.25 15.52
N PRO A 690 27.36 16.16 14.83
CA PRO A 690 28.57 15.42 15.21
C PRO A 690 29.78 16.33 15.37
N VAL A 691 30.63 16.06 16.36
CA VAL A 691 31.80 16.90 16.63
C VAL A 691 32.86 16.77 15.54
N GLU A 692 32.92 15.61 14.88
CA GLU A 692 33.88 15.23 13.87
C GLU A 692 33.79 16.07 12.59
N ILE A 693 32.62 16.66 12.33
CA ILE A 693 32.38 17.49 11.14
C ILE A 693 32.52 18.98 11.40
N LYS A 694 32.59 19.44 12.67
CA LYS A 694 32.62 20.89 13.01
C LYS A 694 33.84 21.66 12.48
N LYS A 695 34.83 20.94 11.96
CA LYS A 695 36.04 21.49 11.34
C LYS A 695 35.85 21.89 9.87
N TYR A 696 34.76 21.44 9.25
CA TYR A 696 34.34 21.81 7.89
C TYR A 696 33.32 22.93 7.99
#